data_AF-A0A0B7BMJ0-F1
#
_entry.id   AF-A0A0B7BMJ0-F1
#
_cell.length_a   1.000
_cell.length_b   1.000
_cell.length_c   1.000
_cell.angle_alpha   90.00
_cell.angle_beta   90.00
_cell.angle_gamma   90.00
#
_symmetry.space_group_name_H-M   'P 1'
#
loop_
_entity.id
_entity.type
_entity.pdbx_description
1 polymer ?
#
loop_
_entity_poly.entity_id
_entity_poly.type
_entity_poly.pdbx_seq_one_letter_code
_entity_poly.pdbx_strand_id
1 'polypeptide(L)'
;DGYLGEERRTVGSSGVQNNFRQFNARAAIAAAHHRAYIQDLQAEVDSYQNTFDNLNHTGSQVTGAMVAPDSHKLQARLEEMNKRWLHLMEKSIEIRGRLESNTEQWTRLVKTLQSLVSWVNDRQVELQKQQPLGGDLASVQRQAVDNQRLQQQLKLKRPLIEQSLNAGKFYLSEEGEDALYDSGGESTDDSYPDGIPEKDARHLIHKMRNLLRLLNRKWSDLNQSCIKWQDKVDEVVERMIIFHDTMDSLHDRLVAAEREVKDWPNVAEIIIGELQTEIDRTKSFQLRYPLQGEVDDVTDQANRLQEADVILSHHNVHRLEDFTQRWESLHKVVQDRLQHLQDALNAYGPNSQHFLTESVDSPWERAVAGNKVPYYINHATETTQWDHPQLTTLMNALMELNKIRFAAYRTGMKLRMLQKKLCLDMVSLQTVADALDSHGLRGRNDKLIDVGEMIECLSTIFEAAAKVHPQIVNVPLCVDLALNWILDVFDSVRSGKVRVLSFKVALVLLCQAQLEDKYRYIFRLIADTNAFADQRKMGLLLHDCLQVPRQLGEIASFGGSNIEPSVRSCFEKANGRPEIEASHFLEWLKLEPQSLVWLPVLHRLAAAETAKHQAKCNVCKDFPIVGFRYRCLKCFNFDVCQNCFFSGRTAKSHKLTHPMQEYCTTTTSGEDVRDFSKVFKNKFKSKRHFKKHPRRGYLPVDSHLEGDSLESPNPSPQHSISQDMHTRLEMMSSRIAEVEQRQGTASDIKKEDILVVETAKTNTARTDEHSLISKYSNTLKNPSVWDEHSLIKKYSSSLVKFREDEHQLIAQYC
;
A
#
# COMPACT_ATOMS: atom_id res chain seq x y z
N ASP A 1 13.15 38.64 -4.75
CA ASP A 1 12.63 39.95 -4.28
C ASP A 1 12.11 39.84 -2.87
N GLY A 2 12.55 40.75 -1.98
CA GLY A 2 12.10 40.84 -0.58
C GLY A 2 13.20 40.96 0.49
N TYR A 3 14.17 41.85 0.30
CA TYR A 3 15.16 42.22 1.33
C TYR A 3 14.51 43.14 2.39
N LEU A 4 14.43 42.69 3.64
CA LEU A 4 14.29 43.58 4.80
C LEU A 4 15.69 43.88 5.35
N GLY A 5 16.14 45.12 5.14
CA GLY A 5 17.41 45.63 5.63
C GLY A 5 17.34 46.01 7.10
N GLU A 6 18.12 45.32 7.93
CA GLU A 6 18.61 45.86 9.19
C GLU A 6 19.93 46.61 8.94
N GLU A 7 19.87 47.94 8.96
CA GLU A 7 21.06 48.79 9.04
C GLU A 7 21.78 48.58 10.38
N ARG A 8 22.72 47.63 10.44
CA ARG A 8 23.79 47.68 11.45
C ARG A 8 24.76 48.78 11.07
N ARG A 9 24.61 49.95 11.70
CA ARG A 9 25.63 50.99 11.75
C ARG A 9 26.94 50.38 12.23
N THR A 10 27.88 50.18 11.32
CA THR A 10 29.30 49.97 11.61
C THR A 10 29.85 51.27 12.23
N VAL A 11 29.87 51.33 13.56
CA VAL A 11 30.67 52.32 14.28
C VAL A 11 32.13 51.94 14.05
N GLY A 12 32.76 52.62 13.08
CA GLY A 12 34.13 52.35 12.63
C GLY A 12 35.14 52.38 13.78
N SER A 13 36.10 51.44 13.74
CA SER A 13 37.23 51.37 14.67
C SER A 13 38.11 52.64 14.66
N SER A 14 37.87 53.57 13.72
CA SER A 14 38.53 54.87 13.64
C SER A 14 38.15 55.82 14.78
N GLY A 15 36.93 55.74 15.31
CA GLY A 15 36.48 56.57 16.44
C GLY A 15 37.18 56.21 17.76
N VAL A 16 37.43 54.93 17.99
CA VAL A 16 38.12 54.44 19.20
C VAL A 16 39.62 54.78 19.15
N GLN A 17 40.26 54.68 17.98
CA GLN A 17 41.66 55.03 17.80
C GLN A 17 41.92 56.54 17.87
N ASN A 18 41.03 57.39 17.34
CA ASN A 18 41.13 58.84 17.46
C ASN A 18 40.92 59.32 18.90
N ASN A 19 39.96 58.74 19.61
CA ASN A 19 39.77 59.01 21.05
C ASN A 19 40.99 58.56 21.87
N PHE A 20 41.64 57.43 21.52
CA PHE A 20 42.87 56.97 22.17
C PHE A 20 44.06 57.91 21.96
N ARG A 21 44.21 58.49 20.76
CA ARG A 21 45.32 59.42 20.43
C ARG A 21 45.14 60.77 21.11
N GLN A 22 43.97 61.38 21.04
CA GLN A 22 43.66 62.63 21.75
C GLN A 22 43.80 62.48 23.27
N PHE A 23 43.48 61.31 23.80
CA PHE A 23 43.57 61.02 25.21
C PHE A 23 44.99 60.72 25.72
N ASN A 24 45.84 60.09 24.90
CA ASN A 24 47.26 59.94 25.20
C ASN A 24 47.98 61.31 25.22
N ALA A 25 47.54 62.25 24.38
CA ALA A 25 48.02 63.63 24.43
C ALA A 25 47.60 64.31 25.76
N ARG A 26 46.35 64.18 26.19
CA ARG A 26 45.86 64.75 27.46
C ARG A 26 46.51 64.14 28.71
N ALA A 27 46.78 62.83 28.71
CA ALA A 27 47.49 62.18 29.81
C ALA A 27 48.99 62.57 29.87
N ALA A 28 49.61 62.79 28.71
CA ALA A 28 50.97 63.34 28.64
C ALA A 28 51.00 64.80 29.13
N ILE A 29 49.95 65.58 28.84
CA ILE A 29 49.77 66.95 29.34
C ILE A 29 49.61 66.94 30.87
N ALA A 30 48.75 66.11 31.46
CA ALA A 30 48.60 66.00 32.92
C ALA A 30 49.91 65.60 33.63
N ALA A 31 50.65 64.63 33.09
CA ALA A 31 51.96 64.23 33.61
C ALA A 31 53.06 65.29 33.39
N ALA A 32 52.86 66.21 32.44
CA ALA A 32 53.71 67.37 32.23
C ALA A 32 53.34 68.52 33.18
N HIS A 33 52.05 68.71 33.48
CA HIS A 33 51.57 69.71 34.45
C HIS A 33 51.96 69.37 35.89
N HIS A 34 51.90 68.10 36.31
CA HIS A 34 52.44 67.71 37.62
C HIS A 34 53.96 67.91 37.72
N ARG A 35 54.69 67.62 36.63
CA ARG A 35 56.13 67.93 36.55
C ARG A 35 56.39 69.44 36.58
N ALA A 36 55.55 70.23 35.93
CA ALA A 36 55.61 71.69 35.95
C ALA A 36 55.33 72.24 37.36
N TYR A 37 54.31 71.73 38.08
CA TYR A 37 54.02 72.14 39.45
C TYR A 37 55.19 71.83 40.41
N ILE A 38 55.85 70.68 40.25
CA ILE A 38 57.07 70.34 41.00
C ILE A 38 58.22 71.29 40.65
N GLN A 39 58.35 71.66 39.37
CA GLN A 39 59.33 72.65 38.91
C GLN A 39 59.01 74.06 39.42
N ASP A 40 57.73 74.43 39.56
CA ASP A 40 57.28 75.72 40.08
C ASP A 40 57.55 75.83 41.59
N LEU A 41 57.27 74.77 42.34
CA LEU A 41 57.60 74.67 43.78
C LEU A 41 59.11 74.75 43.99
N GLN A 42 59.89 74.13 43.10
CA GLN A 42 61.34 74.23 43.07
C GLN A 42 61.81 75.64 42.71
N ALA A 43 61.21 76.27 41.71
CA ALA A 43 61.54 77.64 41.32
C ALA A 43 61.20 78.64 42.43
N GLU A 44 60.13 78.41 43.19
CA GLU A 44 59.76 79.21 44.36
C GLU A 44 60.81 79.04 45.47
N VAL A 45 61.19 77.81 45.81
CA VAL A 45 62.26 77.52 46.78
C VAL A 45 63.60 78.12 46.32
N ASP A 46 63.97 77.98 45.04
CA ASP A 46 65.19 78.54 44.46
C ASP A 46 65.16 80.08 44.41
N SER A 47 63.98 80.70 44.28
CA SER A 47 63.84 82.16 44.34
C SER A 47 64.15 82.70 45.74
N TYR A 48 63.77 81.97 46.79
CA TYR A 48 64.08 82.32 48.17
C TYR A 48 65.53 82.02 48.56
N GLN A 49 66.25 81.18 47.81
CA GLN A 49 67.68 80.88 48.04
C GLN A 49 68.55 82.15 48.02
N ASN A 50 68.35 83.04 47.04
CA ASN A 50 69.09 84.32 46.97
C ASN A 50 68.79 85.22 48.18
N THR A 51 67.53 85.23 48.65
CA THR A 51 67.15 86.03 49.83
C THR A 51 67.74 85.45 51.11
N PHE A 52 67.78 84.12 51.24
CA PHE A 52 68.40 83.41 52.33
C PHE A 52 69.91 83.64 52.39
N ASP A 53 70.62 83.52 51.26
CA ASP A 53 72.06 83.75 51.18
C ASP A 53 72.43 85.20 51.51
N ASN A 54 71.62 86.17 51.05
CA ASN A 54 71.78 87.58 51.41
C ASN A 54 71.51 87.84 52.90
N LEU A 55 70.48 87.22 53.49
CA LEU A 55 70.15 87.30 54.93
C LEU A 55 71.25 86.68 55.80
N ASN A 56 71.85 85.58 55.36
CA ASN A 56 72.94 84.92 56.06
C ASN A 56 74.25 85.72 55.94
N HIS A 57 74.52 86.32 54.77
CA HIS A 57 75.67 87.20 54.54
C HIS A 57 75.58 88.49 55.36
N THR A 58 74.45 89.18 55.29
CA THR A 58 74.20 90.40 56.09
C THR A 58 74.12 90.08 57.58
N GLY A 59 73.49 88.97 57.96
CA GLY A 59 73.45 88.46 59.32
C GLY A 59 74.83 88.18 59.90
N SER A 60 75.72 87.53 59.14
CA SER A 60 77.10 87.24 59.54
C SER A 60 77.98 88.49 59.65
N GLN A 61 77.74 89.52 58.82
CA GLN A 61 78.43 90.81 58.95
C GLN A 61 77.98 91.56 60.21
N VAL A 62 76.68 91.53 60.51
CA VAL A 62 76.09 92.19 61.69
C VAL A 62 76.50 91.49 62.98
N THR A 63 76.51 90.16 63.05
CA THR A 63 76.98 89.44 64.26
C THR A 63 78.47 89.68 64.55
N GLY A 64 79.30 89.89 63.51
CA GLY A 64 80.72 90.23 63.64
C GLY A 64 81.01 91.66 64.14
N ALA A 65 80.05 92.58 64.03
CA ALA A 65 80.19 93.99 64.44
C ALA A 65 79.50 94.32 65.79
N MET A 66 78.79 93.35 66.41
CA MET A 66 78.00 93.53 67.63
C MET A 66 78.71 93.05 68.90
N VAL A 67 78.27 93.55 70.08
CA VAL A 67 78.75 93.12 71.40
C VAL A 67 78.10 91.77 71.80
N ALA A 68 78.84 90.95 72.55
CA ALA A 68 78.59 89.52 72.79
C ALA A 68 77.13 89.05 73.07
N PRO A 69 76.32 89.67 73.96
CA PRO A 69 75.02 89.10 74.33
C PRO A 69 73.95 89.18 73.22
N ASP A 70 73.98 90.21 72.38
CA ASP A 70 73.02 90.39 71.29
C ASP A 70 73.51 89.71 69.99
N SER A 71 74.84 89.63 69.80
CA SER A 71 75.46 88.84 68.73
C SER A 71 75.10 87.35 68.86
N HIS A 72 75.21 86.75 70.06
CA HIS A 72 74.85 85.34 70.28
C HIS A 72 73.35 85.05 70.05
N LYS A 73 72.44 85.97 70.41
CA LYS A 73 70.99 85.80 70.16
C LYS A 73 70.65 85.85 68.68
N LEU A 74 71.28 86.76 67.93
CA LEU A 74 71.09 86.86 66.48
C LEU A 74 71.73 85.66 65.75
N GLN A 75 72.90 85.21 66.19
CA GLN A 75 73.57 84.00 65.71
C GLN A 75 72.69 82.75 65.92
N ALA A 76 72.09 82.59 67.10
CA ALA A 76 71.19 81.47 67.38
C ALA A 76 69.91 81.49 66.52
N ARG A 77 69.38 82.68 66.19
CA ARG A 77 68.23 82.82 65.27
C ARG A 77 68.61 82.53 63.82
N LEU A 78 69.80 82.95 63.37
CA LEU A 78 70.34 82.61 62.06
C LEU A 78 70.60 81.11 61.93
N GLU A 79 71.18 80.48 62.95
CA GLU A 79 71.39 79.02 62.99
C GLU A 79 70.06 78.24 62.97
N GLU A 80 69.04 78.71 63.70
CA GLU A 80 67.70 78.10 63.68
C GLU A 80 67.00 78.28 62.32
N MET A 81 67.12 79.45 61.70
CA MET A 81 66.64 79.68 60.33
C MET A 81 67.36 78.78 59.32
N ASN A 82 68.69 78.65 59.43
CA ASN A 82 69.49 77.78 58.57
C ASN A 82 69.09 76.30 58.74
N LYS A 83 68.80 75.84 59.97
CA LYS A 83 68.27 74.49 60.22
C LYS A 83 66.90 74.29 59.59
N ARG A 84 65.98 75.25 59.74
CA ARG A 84 64.63 75.18 59.13
C ARG A 84 64.69 75.21 57.60
N TRP A 85 65.61 75.99 57.02
CA TRP A 85 65.84 76.03 55.58
C TRP A 85 66.39 74.70 55.04
N LEU A 86 67.42 74.14 55.69
CA LEU A 86 67.95 72.82 55.33
C LEU A 86 66.90 71.72 55.47
N HIS A 87 66.09 71.76 56.52
CA HIS A 87 65.00 70.80 56.71
C HIS A 87 63.89 70.95 55.66
N LEU A 88 63.56 72.19 55.26
CA LEU A 88 62.61 72.47 54.18
C LEU A 88 63.14 71.96 52.84
N MET A 89 64.42 72.17 52.55
CA MET A 89 65.09 71.64 51.36
C MET A 89 65.08 70.11 51.33
N GLU A 90 65.45 69.47 52.44
CA GLU A 90 65.43 68.01 52.59
C GLU A 90 64.02 67.44 52.40
N LYS A 91 63.01 68.05 53.05
CA LYS A 91 61.60 67.65 52.90
C LYS A 91 61.08 67.87 51.49
N SER A 92 61.46 68.97 50.83
CA SER A 92 61.09 69.23 49.43
C SER A 92 61.66 68.17 48.48
N ILE A 93 62.93 67.80 48.65
CA ILE A 93 63.59 66.74 47.88
C ILE A 93 62.94 65.38 48.14
N GLU A 94 62.63 65.06 49.40
CA GLU A 94 61.96 63.80 49.80
C GLU A 94 60.56 63.69 49.18
N ILE A 95 59.75 64.75 49.30
CA ILE A 95 58.39 64.81 48.74
C ILE A 95 58.45 64.69 47.21
N ARG A 96 59.39 65.39 46.55
CA ARG A 96 59.61 65.28 45.11
C ARG A 96 59.98 63.86 44.69
N GLY A 97 60.98 63.25 45.31
CA GLY A 97 61.43 61.90 44.96
C GLY A 97 60.33 60.85 45.13
N ARG A 98 59.47 61.00 46.15
CA ARG A 98 58.29 60.15 46.35
C ARG A 98 57.22 60.39 45.28
N LEU A 99 56.89 61.64 44.97
CA LEU A 99 55.85 61.98 43.97
C LEU A 99 56.27 61.61 42.54
N GLU A 100 57.54 61.81 42.17
CA GLU A 100 58.09 61.42 40.86
C GLU A 100 58.08 59.89 40.70
N SER A 101 58.60 59.16 41.69
CA SER A 101 58.60 57.69 41.69
C SER A 101 57.19 57.11 41.63
N ASN A 102 56.24 57.67 42.39
CA ASN A 102 54.84 57.27 42.34
C ASN A 102 54.25 57.55 40.94
N THR A 103 54.38 58.77 40.41
CA THR A 103 53.85 59.15 39.09
C THR A 103 54.40 58.28 37.95
N GLU A 104 55.68 57.93 37.99
CA GLU A 104 56.30 57.01 37.03
C GLU A 104 55.73 55.60 37.11
N GLN A 105 55.53 55.07 38.33
CA GLN A 105 54.90 53.77 38.57
C GLN A 105 53.46 53.74 38.05
N TRP A 106 52.65 54.78 38.32
CA TRP A 106 51.29 54.92 37.80
C TRP A 106 51.25 54.96 36.28
N THR A 107 52.11 55.78 35.67
CA THR A 107 52.18 55.91 34.21
C THR A 107 52.59 54.60 33.55
N ARG A 108 53.53 53.87 34.15
CA ARG A 108 53.98 52.56 33.67
C ARG A 108 52.85 51.53 33.77
N LEU A 109 52.13 51.47 34.88
CA LEU A 109 51.03 50.53 35.08
C LEU A 109 49.85 50.81 34.14
N VAL A 110 49.48 52.08 33.94
CA VAL A 110 48.45 52.46 32.96
C VAL A 110 48.82 52.02 31.54
N LYS A 111 50.09 52.21 31.12
CA LYS A 111 50.58 51.73 29.81
C LYS A 111 50.50 50.21 29.69
N THR A 112 50.90 49.48 30.74
CA THR A 112 50.81 48.01 30.77
C THR A 112 49.36 47.54 30.66
N LEU A 113 48.43 48.13 31.43
CA LEU A 113 47.00 47.78 31.35
C LEU A 113 46.40 48.10 29.98
N GLN A 114 46.75 49.22 29.36
CA GLN A 114 46.32 49.53 27.99
C GLN A 114 46.83 48.49 26.98
N SER A 115 48.10 48.09 27.08
CA SER A 115 48.69 47.05 26.24
C SER A 115 47.99 45.70 26.44
N LEU A 116 47.68 45.32 27.69
CA LEU A 116 46.97 44.08 27.99
C LEU A 116 45.52 44.13 27.48
N VAL A 117 44.82 45.25 27.60
CA VAL A 117 43.47 45.43 27.03
C VAL A 117 43.50 45.30 25.50
N SER A 118 44.50 45.88 24.84
CA SER A 118 44.69 45.70 23.38
C SER A 118 44.91 44.23 23.04
N TRP A 119 45.81 43.56 23.75
CA TRP A 119 46.13 42.16 23.53
C TRP A 119 44.90 41.24 23.72
N VAL A 120 44.09 41.47 24.76
CA VAL A 120 42.84 40.72 24.98
C VAL A 120 41.84 40.98 23.85
N ASN A 121 41.76 42.19 23.31
CA ASN A 121 40.90 42.47 22.15
C ASN A 121 41.37 41.73 20.90
N ASP A 122 42.68 41.71 20.64
CA ASP A 122 43.25 41.03 19.48
C ASP A 122 42.95 39.51 19.55
N ARG A 123 43.03 38.92 20.75
CA ARG A 123 42.65 37.51 20.99
C ARG A 123 41.15 37.26 20.92
N GLN A 124 40.31 38.21 21.35
CA GLN A 124 38.87 38.13 21.15
C GLN A 124 38.52 38.12 19.65
N VAL A 125 39.19 38.95 18.85
CA VAL A 125 39.01 38.98 17.39
C VAL A 125 39.52 37.68 16.74
N GLU A 126 40.62 37.11 17.23
CA GLU A 126 41.12 35.80 16.79
C GLU A 126 40.09 34.68 17.04
N LEU A 127 39.46 34.65 18.22
CA LEU A 127 38.39 33.70 18.52
C LEU A 127 37.17 33.91 17.62
N GLN A 128 36.77 35.15 17.35
CA GLN A 128 35.66 35.46 16.44
C GLN A 128 35.91 35.00 15.01
N LYS A 129 37.17 35.05 14.54
CA LYS A 129 37.55 34.56 13.20
C LYS A 129 37.45 33.04 13.06
N GLN A 130 37.45 32.29 14.16
CA GLN A 130 37.25 30.85 14.12
C GLN A 130 35.78 30.47 13.90
N GLN A 131 34.84 31.41 13.99
CA GLN A 131 33.41 31.19 13.74
C GLN A 131 33.08 31.55 12.28
N PRO A 132 32.24 30.77 11.56
CA PRO A 132 31.40 29.65 12.01
C PRO A 132 32.12 28.28 12.06
N LEU A 133 31.45 27.26 12.61
CA LEU A 133 31.94 25.87 12.61
C LEU A 133 32.13 25.36 11.17
N GLY A 134 33.22 24.62 10.95
CA GLY A 134 33.52 24.01 9.65
C GLY A 134 32.52 22.91 9.28
N GLY A 135 32.30 22.71 7.98
CA GLY A 135 31.33 21.73 7.46
C GLY A 135 31.86 20.31 7.24
N ASP A 136 33.13 20.07 7.54
CA ASP A 136 33.82 18.78 7.38
C ASP A 136 34.71 18.49 8.59
N LEU A 137 34.95 17.20 8.85
CA LEU A 137 35.71 16.74 10.01
C LEU A 137 37.10 17.39 10.10
N ALA A 138 37.81 17.55 8.98
CA ALA A 138 39.16 18.11 8.99
C ALA A 138 39.15 19.60 9.36
N SER A 139 38.15 20.35 8.90
CA SER A 139 37.97 21.75 9.27
C SER A 139 37.63 21.93 10.75
N VAL A 140 36.72 21.11 11.30
CA VAL A 140 36.33 21.20 12.73
C VAL A 140 37.50 20.77 13.63
N GLN A 141 38.22 19.70 13.29
CA GLN A 141 39.42 19.29 14.02
C GLN A 141 40.50 20.38 14.01
N ARG A 142 40.66 21.10 12.89
CA ARG A 142 41.59 22.24 12.82
C ARG A 142 41.15 23.37 13.76
N GLN A 143 39.86 23.69 13.81
CA GLN A 143 39.32 24.69 14.75
C GLN A 143 39.53 24.29 16.21
N ALA A 144 39.42 22.99 16.53
CA ALA A 144 39.70 22.47 17.87
C ALA A 144 41.15 22.72 18.28
N VAL A 145 42.09 22.40 17.38
CA VAL A 145 43.53 22.60 17.60
C VAL A 145 43.89 24.08 17.71
N ASP A 146 43.30 24.93 16.86
CA ASP A 146 43.52 26.38 16.88
C ASP A 146 43.03 27.02 18.19
N ASN A 147 41.87 26.60 18.71
CA ASN A 147 41.37 27.08 19.99
C ASN A 147 42.18 26.54 21.18
N GLN A 148 42.63 25.28 21.15
CA GLN A 148 43.56 24.75 22.16
C GLN A 148 44.86 25.57 22.20
N ARG A 149 45.38 25.95 21.03
CA ARG A 149 46.55 26.85 20.93
C ARG A 149 46.26 28.22 21.54
N LEU A 150 45.08 28.80 21.30
CA LEU A 150 44.67 30.06 21.90
C LEU A 150 44.60 29.94 23.44
N GLN A 151 43.99 28.88 23.97
CA GLN A 151 43.93 28.63 25.41
C GLN A 151 45.33 28.50 26.04
N GLN A 152 46.29 27.87 25.35
CA GLN A 152 47.68 27.81 25.82
C GLN A 152 48.31 29.21 25.91
N GLN A 153 48.06 30.09 24.93
CA GLN A 153 48.53 31.48 24.98
C GLN A 153 47.89 32.24 26.15
N LEU A 154 46.61 32.03 26.44
CA LEU A 154 45.93 32.61 27.62
C LEU A 154 46.58 32.12 28.92
N LYS A 155 46.84 30.82 29.05
CA LYS A 155 47.53 30.25 30.22
C LYS A 155 48.90 30.92 30.47
N LEU A 156 49.68 31.15 29.42
CA LEU A 156 50.98 31.82 29.52
C LEU A 156 50.88 33.31 29.91
N LYS A 157 49.83 34.02 29.47
CA LYS A 157 49.64 35.46 29.76
C LYS A 157 48.93 35.76 31.09
N ARG A 158 48.24 34.77 31.67
CA ARG A 158 47.54 34.84 32.96
C ARG A 158 48.36 35.50 34.09
N PRO A 159 49.60 35.07 34.41
CA PRO A 159 50.32 35.63 35.57
C PRO A 159 50.57 37.13 35.42
N LEU A 160 50.87 37.60 34.21
CA LEU A 160 51.08 39.02 33.93
C LEU A 160 49.80 39.84 34.11
N ILE A 161 48.64 39.29 33.72
CA ILE A 161 47.34 39.94 33.87
C ILE A 161 46.95 40.00 35.35
N GLU A 162 47.07 38.89 36.08
CA GLU A 162 46.77 38.84 37.51
C GLU A 162 47.69 39.77 38.32
N GLN A 163 48.99 39.79 38.02
CA GLN A 163 49.95 40.72 38.62
C GLN A 163 49.58 42.18 38.35
N SER A 164 49.21 42.53 37.11
CA SER A 164 48.83 43.91 36.74
C SER A 164 47.51 44.34 37.38
N LEU A 165 46.55 43.42 37.50
CA LEU A 165 45.28 43.64 38.20
C LEU A 165 45.48 43.82 39.70
N ASN A 166 46.34 43.01 40.33
CA ASN A 166 46.65 43.10 41.75
C ASN A 166 47.46 44.36 42.08
N ALA A 167 48.46 44.71 41.28
CA ALA A 167 49.18 45.96 41.39
C ALA A 167 48.21 47.15 41.32
N GLY A 168 47.31 47.19 40.33
CA GLY A 168 46.32 48.25 40.21
C GLY A 168 45.33 48.33 41.37
N LYS A 169 44.96 47.21 42.00
CA LYS A 169 44.14 47.21 43.22
C LYS A 169 44.90 47.76 44.43
N PHE A 170 46.16 47.34 44.61
CA PHE A 170 47.03 47.79 45.70
C PHE A 170 47.25 49.31 45.67
N TYR A 171 47.57 49.86 44.49
CA TYR A 171 47.76 51.31 44.33
C TYR A 171 46.46 52.10 44.56
N LEU A 172 45.30 51.53 44.23
CA LEU A 172 44.00 52.16 44.51
C LEU A 172 43.59 52.09 45.98
N SER A 173 44.19 51.20 46.79
CA SER A 173 43.97 51.14 48.24
C SER A 173 44.91 52.05 49.04
N GLU A 174 46.09 52.39 48.52
CA GLU A 174 47.03 53.32 49.19
C GLU A 174 46.59 54.80 49.15
N GLU A 175 45.70 55.21 48.24
CA GLU A 175 45.29 56.62 48.05
C GLU A 175 43.94 57.04 48.69
N GLY A 176 43.35 56.23 49.58
CA GLY A 176 42.48 56.75 50.65
C GLY A 176 41.06 56.18 50.81
N GLU A 177 40.72 55.97 52.09
CA GLU A 177 39.38 55.85 52.68
C GLU A 177 38.68 57.24 52.81
N ASP A 178 39.20 58.29 52.17
CA ASP A 178 38.83 59.70 52.42
C ASP A 178 38.07 60.38 51.26
N ALA A 179 37.22 59.62 50.54
CA ALA A 179 36.38 60.11 49.45
C ALA A 179 34.88 59.88 49.70
N LEU A 180 34.43 60.10 50.93
CA LEU A 180 33.01 60.14 51.31
C LEU A 180 32.54 61.59 51.50
N TYR A 181 32.55 62.39 50.43
CA TYR A 181 31.65 63.54 50.29
C TYR A 181 31.53 63.89 48.81
N ASP A 182 30.39 63.53 48.22
CA ASP A 182 29.48 64.47 47.56
C ASP A 182 28.59 63.72 46.55
N SER A 183 27.42 63.33 47.03
CA SER A 183 26.26 63.04 46.20
C SER A 183 25.43 64.32 46.12
N GLY A 184 25.44 64.97 44.96
CA GLY A 184 24.34 65.86 44.54
C GLY A 184 24.73 67.30 44.25
N GLY A 185 24.94 67.62 42.98
CA GLY A 185 25.04 69.01 42.53
C GLY A 185 25.41 69.15 41.05
N GLU A 186 24.45 68.96 40.15
CA GLU A 186 24.53 69.58 38.83
C GLU A 186 24.39 71.09 38.99
N SER A 187 25.45 71.86 38.76
CA SER A 187 25.33 73.24 38.35
C SER A 187 26.47 73.64 37.41
N THR A 188 26.04 74.05 36.23
CA THR A 188 26.81 74.74 35.20
C THR A 188 27.23 76.12 35.71
N ASP A 189 28.53 76.34 35.92
CA ASP A 189 29.14 77.66 35.76
C ASP A 189 30.61 77.50 35.37
N ASP A 190 30.92 78.01 34.18
CA ASP A 190 32.16 77.84 33.43
C ASP A 190 32.90 79.19 33.50
N SER A 191 33.49 79.49 34.66
CA SER A 191 34.24 80.74 34.87
C SER A 191 35.22 80.71 36.05
N TYR A 192 36.23 79.83 36.02
CA TYR A 192 37.44 79.94 36.85
C TYR A 192 38.71 79.57 36.04
N PRO A 193 39.87 80.21 36.29
CA PRO A 193 41.10 79.93 35.57
C PRO A 193 41.59 78.49 35.72
N ASP A 194 42.07 77.96 34.60
CA ASP A 194 42.62 76.64 34.33
C ASP A 194 43.82 76.28 35.25
N GLY A 195 43.89 75.05 35.78
CA GLY A 195 45.11 74.47 36.35
C GLY A 195 45.13 74.12 37.85
N ILE A 196 44.29 73.19 38.33
CA ILE A 196 44.45 72.58 39.67
C ILE A 196 44.96 71.13 39.54
N PRO A 197 46.18 70.80 40.04
CA PRO A 197 46.79 69.45 40.01
C PRO A 197 45.90 68.31 40.53
N GLU A 198 44.96 68.62 41.42
CA GLU A 198 44.06 67.68 42.08
C GLU A 198 42.96 67.11 41.15
N LYS A 199 42.54 67.84 40.11
CA LYS A 199 41.58 67.32 39.10
C LYS A 199 42.25 66.30 38.17
N ASP A 200 43.52 66.51 37.82
CA ASP A 200 44.27 65.64 36.91
C ASP A 200 44.65 64.29 37.55
N ALA A 201 45.04 64.30 38.83
CA ALA A 201 45.24 63.07 39.60
C ALA A 201 43.95 62.23 39.70
N ARG A 202 42.80 62.88 39.97
CA ARG A 202 41.48 62.24 39.99
C ARG A 202 41.12 61.60 38.64
N HIS A 203 41.44 62.27 37.53
CA HIS A 203 41.23 61.71 36.19
C HIS A 203 42.10 60.46 35.92
N LEU A 204 43.36 60.45 36.37
CA LEU A 204 44.26 59.30 36.21
C LEU A 204 43.78 58.09 37.02
N ILE A 205 43.33 58.32 38.26
CA ILE A 205 42.74 57.29 39.14
C ILE A 205 41.46 56.73 38.53
N HIS A 206 40.57 57.58 38.01
CA HIS A 206 39.35 57.14 37.34
C HIS A 206 39.66 56.30 36.09
N LYS A 207 40.65 56.73 35.28
CA LYS A 207 41.16 55.99 34.12
C LYS A 207 41.71 54.61 34.53
N MET A 208 42.50 54.54 35.60
CA MET A 208 43.04 53.29 36.12
C MET A 208 41.92 52.34 36.56
N ARG A 209 40.94 52.82 37.34
CA ARG A 209 39.76 52.03 37.75
C ARG A 209 39.00 51.50 36.53
N ASN A 210 38.81 52.32 35.51
CA ASN A 210 38.12 51.91 34.28
C ASN A 210 38.92 50.86 33.50
N LEU A 211 40.24 51.03 33.36
CA LEU A 211 41.10 50.06 32.67
C LEU A 211 41.17 48.72 33.42
N LEU A 212 41.24 48.73 34.75
CA LEU A 212 41.23 47.51 35.56
C LEU A 212 39.90 46.75 35.43
N ARG A 213 38.76 47.46 35.54
CA ARG A 213 37.44 46.87 35.33
C ARG A 213 37.28 46.31 33.92
N LEU A 214 37.72 47.07 32.92
CA LEU A 214 37.64 46.67 31.51
C LEU A 214 38.52 45.45 31.23
N LEU A 215 39.76 45.44 31.71
CA LEU A 215 40.67 44.31 31.54
C LEU A 215 40.12 43.07 32.25
N ASN A 216 39.67 43.20 33.50
CA ASN A 216 39.12 42.07 34.26
C ASN A 216 37.88 41.47 33.58
N ARG A 217 36.96 42.33 33.12
CA ARG A 217 35.77 41.89 32.37
C ARG A 217 36.15 41.20 31.06
N LYS A 218 36.94 41.86 30.20
CA LYS A 218 37.33 41.30 28.90
C LYS A 218 38.16 40.01 29.03
N TRP A 219 39.03 39.92 30.04
CA TRP A 219 39.82 38.72 30.32
C TRP A 219 38.95 37.55 30.78
N SER A 220 37.96 37.82 31.65
CA SER A 220 36.99 36.81 32.09
C SER A 220 36.11 36.35 30.91
N ASP A 221 35.57 37.30 30.15
CA ASP A 221 34.71 37.04 28.99
C ASP A 221 35.46 36.21 27.93
N LEU A 222 36.73 36.54 27.62
CA LEU A 222 37.56 35.79 26.66
C LEU A 222 37.84 34.37 27.14
N ASN A 223 38.23 34.18 28.41
CA ASN A 223 38.47 32.84 28.96
C ASN A 223 37.21 31.98 28.91
N GLN A 224 36.07 32.52 29.34
CA GLN A 224 34.81 31.80 29.32
C GLN A 224 34.36 31.49 27.89
N SER A 225 34.56 32.42 26.95
CA SER A 225 34.24 32.21 25.54
C SER A 225 35.13 31.15 24.90
N CYS A 226 36.43 31.10 25.21
CA CYS A 226 37.34 30.06 24.69
C CYS A 226 37.02 28.66 25.22
N ILE A 227 36.58 28.55 26.48
CA ILE A 227 36.16 27.25 27.06
C ILE A 227 34.86 26.80 26.39
N LYS A 228 33.83 27.65 26.37
CA LYS A 228 32.54 27.35 25.72
C LYS A 228 32.71 26.98 24.24
N TRP A 229 33.62 27.68 23.55
CA TRP A 229 33.93 27.37 22.15
C TRP A 229 34.64 26.02 22.01
N GLN A 230 35.56 25.68 22.92
CA GLN A 230 36.22 24.36 22.91
C GLN A 230 35.20 23.24 23.10
N ASP A 231 34.34 23.37 24.11
CA ASP A 231 33.31 22.36 24.40
C ASP A 231 32.38 22.16 23.19
N LYS A 232 31.95 23.26 22.54
CA LYS A 232 31.12 23.20 21.33
C LYS A 232 31.85 22.52 20.16
N VAL A 233 33.12 22.85 19.93
CA VAL A 233 33.90 22.27 18.84
C VAL A 233 34.16 20.79 19.08
N ASP A 234 34.54 20.39 20.29
CA ASP A 234 34.82 19.00 20.64
C ASP A 234 33.57 18.11 20.53
N GLU A 235 32.42 18.60 20.97
CA GLU A 235 31.12 17.93 20.77
C GLU A 235 30.81 17.70 19.28
N VAL A 236 31.06 18.70 18.44
CA VAL A 236 30.83 18.60 16.99
C VAL A 236 31.83 17.65 16.33
N VAL A 237 33.09 17.61 16.79
CA VAL A 237 34.08 16.61 16.31
C VAL A 237 33.59 15.20 16.58
N GLU A 238 33.13 14.90 17.80
CA GLU A 238 32.62 13.58 18.16
C GLU A 238 31.41 13.18 17.29
N ARG A 239 30.45 14.08 17.15
CA ARG A 239 29.27 13.85 16.29
C ARG A 239 29.65 13.65 14.83
N MET A 240 30.62 14.41 14.30
CA MET A 240 31.08 14.30 12.91
C MET A 240 31.84 12.99 12.65
N ILE A 241 32.58 12.46 13.64
CA ILE A 241 33.21 11.14 13.55
C ILE A 241 32.14 10.06 13.42
N ILE A 242 31.15 10.06 14.33
CA ILE A 242 30.04 9.09 14.29
C ILE A 242 29.31 9.17 12.94
N PHE A 243 29.03 10.38 12.45
CA PHE A 243 28.40 10.61 11.16
C PHE A 243 29.21 10.05 9.98
N HIS A 244 30.53 10.22 9.97
CA HIS A 244 31.38 9.65 8.92
C HIS A 244 31.44 8.12 9.01
N ASP A 245 31.57 7.55 10.21
CA ASP A 245 31.62 6.10 10.42
C ASP A 245 30.30 5.42 9.99
N THR A 246 29.15 6.04 10.27
CA THR A 246 27.83 5.52 9.85
C THR A 246 27.63 5.64 8.34
N MET A 247 28.07 6.74 7.72
CA MET A 247 28.09 6.88 6.26
C MET A 247 28.95 5.81 5.58
N ASP A 248 30.12 5.50 6.13
CA ASP A 248 31.03 4.49 5.56
C ASP A 248 30.45 3.08 5.72
N SER A 249 29.85 2.77 6.87
CA SER A 249 29.12 1.50 7.10
C SER A 249 27.93 1.33 6.15
N LEU A 250 27.14 2.39 5.92
CA LEU A 250 26.03 2.40 4.97
C LEU A 250 26.54 2.19 3.53
N HIS A 251 27.66 2.83 3.17
CA HIS A 251 28.29 2.65 1.87
C HIS A 251 28.63 1.19 1.60
N ASP A 252 29.31 0.52 2.55
CA ASP A 252 29.71 -0.88 2.41
C ASP A 252 28.51 -1.82 2.28
N ARG A 253 27.45 -1.58 3.06
CA ARG A 253 26.20 -2.36 2.96
C ARG A 253 25.45 -2.14 1.65
N LEU A 254 25.39 -0.90 1.16
CA LEU A 254 24.81 -0.59 -0.15
C LEU A 254 25.58 -1.30 -1.27
N VAL A 255 26.91 -1.25 -1.26
CA VAL A 255 27.74 -1.94 -2.27
C VAL A 255 27.53 -3.46 -2.24
N ALA A 256 27.43 -4.05 -1.05
CA ALA A 256 27.14 -5.48 -0.92
C ALA A 256 25.76 -5.85 -1.47
N ALA A 257 24.74 -5.05 -1.15
CA ALA A 257 23.37 -5.25 -1.62
C ALA A 257 23.24 -5.09 -3.14
N GLU A 258 23.87 -4.06 -3.71
CA GLU A 258 23.92 -3.80 -5.16
C GLU A 258 24.63 -4.94 -5.92
N ARG A 259 25.71 -5.49 -5.36
CA ARG A 259 26.39 -6.65 -5.96
C ARG A 259 25.48 -7.87 -6.01
N GLU A 260 24.77 -8.18 -4.92
CA GLU A 260 23.86 -9.32 -4.89
C GLU A 260 22.71 -9.18 -5.89
N VAL A 261 22.11 -7.99 -6.00
CA VAL A 261 21.04 -7.72 -6.98
C VAL A 261 21.54 -7.83 -8.43
N LYS A 262 22.79 -7.46 -8.69
CA LYS A 262 23.41 -7.59 -10.02
C LYS A 262 23.60 -9.05 -10.44
N ASP A 263 23.77 -9.95 -9.48
CA ASP A 263 23.95 -11.39 -9.71
C ASP A 263 22.60 -12.13 -9.87
N TRP A 264 21.46 -11.45 -9.76
CA TRP A 264 20.15 -12.07 -9.91
C TRP A 264 19.84 -12.42 -11.38
N PRO A 265 19.33 -13.62 -11.66
CA PRO A 265 18.97 -14.03 -13.02
C PRO A 265 17.77 -13.23 -13.54
N ASN A 266 17.66 -13.04 -14.85
CA ASN A 266 16.50 -12.37 -15.45
C ASN A 266 15.22 -13.18 -15.17
N VAL A 267 14.10 -12.51 -14.84
CA VAL A 267 12.81 -13.18 -14.58
C VAL A 267 12.36 -14.06 -15.74
N ALA A 268 12.67 -13.67 -16.98
CA ALA A 268 12.33 -14.46 -18.18
C ALA A 268 13.12 -15.77 -18.33
N GLU A 269 14.26 -15.91 -17.64
CA GLU A 269 15.13 -17.09 -17.72
C GLU A 269 14.88 -18.09 -16.59
N ILE A 270 14.04 -17.74 -15.62
CA ILE A 270 13.74 -18.57 -14.45
C ILE A 270 12.76 -19.69 -14.85
N ILE A 271 13.08 -20.92 -14.46
CA ILE A 271 12.22 -22.08 -14.68
C ILE A 271 10.95 -21.93 -13.82
N ILE A 272 9.77 -22.21 -14.39
CA ILE A 272 8.46 -22.03 -13.73
C ILE A 272 8.41 -22.67 -12.32
N GLY A 273 9.02 -23.86 -12.16
CA GLY A 273 9.08 -24.56 -10.87
C GLY A 273 9.92 -23.88 -9.78
N GLU A 274 10.80 -22.95 -10.16
CA GLU A 274 11.71 -22.22 -9.25
C GLU A 274 11.20 -20.80 -8.92
N LEU A 275 10.12 -20.34 -9.55
CA LEU A 275 9.55 -18.99 -9.36
C LEU A 275 9.24 -18.71 -7.88
N GLN A 276 8.63 -19.67 -7.16
CA GLN A 276 8.31 -19.51 -5.74
C GLN A 276 9.58 -19.37 -4.88
N THR A 277 10.61 -20.16 -5.18
CA THR A 277 11.90 -20.10 -4.47
C THR A 277 12.59 -18.75 -4.67
N GLU A 278 12.55 -18.21 -5.90
CA GLU A 278 13.13 -16.89 -6.20
C GLU A 278 12.33 -15.74 -5.59
N ILE A 279 11.00 -15.86 -5.45
CA ILE A 279 10.17 -14.92 -4.66
C ILE A 279 10.62 -14.91 -3.20
N ASP A 280 10.78 -16.09 -2.60
CA ASP A 280 11.18 -16.21 -1.19
C ASP A 280 12.61 -15.71 -0.95
N ARG A 281 13.52 -15.93 -1.91
CA ARG A 281 14.88 -15.36 -1.93
C ARG A 281 14.85 -13.83 -1.99
N THR A 282 14.01 -13.25 -2.85
CA THR A 282 13.86 -11.80 -3.01
C THR A 282 13.28 -11.15 -1.75
N LYS A 283 12.29 -11.78 -1.10
CA LYS A 283 11.76 -11.32 0.20
C LYS A 283 12.81 -11.42 1.32
N SER A 284 13.58 -12.50 1.32
CA SER A 284 14.66 -12.71 2.30
C SER A 284 15.81 -11.71 2.13
N PHE A 285 16.04 -11.19 0.92
CA PHE A 285 16.96 -10.08 0.66
C PHE A 285 16.50 -8.79 1.37
N GLN A 286 15.22 -8.41 1.27
CA GLN A 286 14.69 -7.23 1.95
C GLN A 286 14.82 -7.32 3.48
N LEU A 287 14.65 -8.52 4.04
CA LEU A 287 14.84 -8.76 5.48
C LEU A 287 16.31 -8.68 5.92
N ARG A 288 17.26 -9.11 5.07
CA ARG A 288 18.69 -9.06 5.37
C ARG A 288 19.28 -7.65 5.29
N TYR A 289 18.75 -6.81 4.40
CA TYR A 289 19.24 -5.46 4.15
C TYR A 289 18.16 -4.41 4.47
N PRO A 290 17.98 -4.03 5.75
CA PRO A 290 17.04 -2.99 6.16
C PRO A 290 17.56 -1.56 5.82
N LEU A 291 17.84 -1.35 4.53
CA LEU A 291 18.32 -0.11 3.86
C LEU A 291 17.79 1.18 4.48
N GLN A 292 16.47 1.23 4.57
CA GLN A 292 15.72 2.43 4.89
C GLN A 292 16.09 3.00 6.26
N GLY A 293 16.13 2.16 7.30
CA GLY A 293 16.42 2.63 8.66
C GLY A 293 17.83 3.18 8.81
N GLU A 294 18.78 2.74 7.99
CA GLU A 294 20.16 3.21 8.02
C GLU A 294 20.32 4.54 7.28
N VAL A 295 19.65 4.71 6.14
CA VAL A 295 19.60 5.99 5.41
C VAL A 295 18.93 7.05 6.28
N ASP A 296 17.86 6.68 6.98
CA ASP A 296 17.16 7.55 7.91
C ASP A 296 18.05 7.95 9.10
N ASP A 297 18.82 7.01 9.68
CA ASP A 297 19.76 7.29 10.78
C ASP A 297 20.87 8.28 10.36
N VAL A 298 21.47 8.07 9.18
CA VAL A 298 22.50 8.97 8.64
C VAL A 298 21.91 10.36 8.35
N THR A 299 20.67 10.42 7.85
CA THR A 299 19.96 11.68 7.62
C THR A 299 19.62 12.40 8.95
N ASP A 300 19.22 11.66 9.98
CA ASP A 300 18.96 12.22 11.31
C ASP A 300 20.25 12.76 11.95
N GLN A 301 21.38 12.06 11.78
CA GLN A 301 22.69 12.56 12.22
C GLN A 301 23.09 13.85 11.50
N ALA A 302 22.80 13.97 10.20
CA ALA A 302 23.00 15.21 9.46
C ALA A 302 22.13 16.36 10.00
N ASN A 303 20.85 16.09 10.31
CA ASN A 303 19.95 17.07 10.92
C ASN A 303 20.43 17.52 12.30
N ARG A 304 20.88 16.59 13.15
CA ARG A 304 21.45 16.90 14.48
C ARG A 304 22.73 17.75 14.41
N LEU A 305 23.52 17.63 13.34
CA LEU A 305 24.66 18.50 13.09
C LEU A 305 24.20 19.91 12.68
N GLN A 306 23.15 20.00 11.87
CA GLN A 306 22.56 21.28 11.48
C GLN A 306 21.91 22.01 12.66
N GLU A 307 21.27 21.28 13.58
CA GLU A 307 20.78 21.81 14.87
C GLU A 307 21.91 22.36 15.77
N ALA A 308 23.16 21.90 15.59
CA ALA A 308 24.34 22.39 16.30
C ALA A 308 24.99 23.62 15.63
N ASP A 309 24.32 24.25 14.67
CA ASP A 309 24.80 25.33 13.80
C ASP A 309 25.97 24.94 12.87
N VAL A 310 26.06 23.66 12.48
CA VAL A 310 27.06 23.18 11.51
C VAL A 310 26.45 23.18 10.12
N ILE A 311 27.00 23.98 9.22
CA ILE A 311 26.65 23.92 7.80
C ILE A 311 27.51 22.84 7.16
N LEU A 312 26.91 21.70 6.81
CA LEU A 312 27.62 20.59 6.19
C LEU A 312 28.31 21.01 4.89
N SER A 313 29.48 20.44 4.63
CA SER A 313 30.22 20.64 3.38
C SER A 313 29.44 20.07 2.19
N HIS A 314 29.64 20.66 1.01
CA HIS A 314 29.03 20.16 -0.23
C HIS A 314 29.37 18.68 -0.51
N HIS A 315 30.55 18.21 -0.06
CA HIS A 315 30.92 16.81 -0.20
C HIS A 315 30.02 15.88 0.62
N ASN A 316 29.78 16.23 1.88
CA ASN A 316 28.93 15.43 2.77
C ASN A 316 27.47 15.44 2.31
N VAL A 317 26.96 16.59 1.87
CA VAL A 317 25.60 16.69 1.30
C VAL A 317 25.46 15.82 0.06
N HIS A 318 26.42 15.88 -0.87
CA HIS A 318 26.39 15.02 -2.06
C HIS A 318 26.47 13.53 -1.71
N ARG A 319 27.22 13.13 -0.66
CA ARG A 319 27.24 11.73 -0.20
C ARG A 319 25.88 11.28 0.32
N LEU A 320 25.19 12.13 1.08
CA LEU A 320 23.82 11.85 1.56
C LEU A 320 22.86 11.66 0.39
N GLU A 321 22.87 12.58 -0.57
CA GLU A 321 22.04 12.50 -1.78
C GLU A 321 22.34 11.23 -2.60
N ASP A 322 23.62 10.86 -2.76
CA ASP A 322 24.04 9.61 -3.43
C ASP A 322 23.49 8.37 -2.71
N PHE A 323 23.55 8.32 -1.37
CA PHE A 323 23.01 7.20 -0.61
C PHE A 323 21.49 7.07 -0.76
N THR A 324 20.76 8.18 -0.66
CA THR A 324 19.30 8.19 -0.85
C THR A 324 18.95 7.72 -2.27
N GLN A 325 19.60 8.26 -3.30
CA GLN A 325 19.34 7.89 -4.69
C GLN A 325 19.64 6.42 -4.98
N ARG A 326 20.77 5.91 -4.50
CA ARG A 326 21.17 4.51 -4.68
C ARG A 326 20.22 3.55 -3.96
N TRP A 327 19.83 3.87 -2.73
CA TRP A 327 18.83 3.09 -2.00
C TRP A 327 17.47 3.09 -2.72
N GLU A 328 16.97 4.23 -3.18
CA GLU A 328 15.70 4.33 -3.91
C GLU A 328 15.72 3.49 -5.19
N SER A 329 16.82 3.58 -5.96
CA SER A 329 17.01 2.80 -7.17
C SER A 329 17.03 1.30 -6.87
N LEU A 330 17.77 0.88 -5.84
CA LEU A 330 17.85 -0.51 -5.42
C LEU A 330 16.49 -1.03 -4.95
N HIS A 331 15.79 -0.27 -4.11
CA HIS A 331 14.47 -0.61 -3.61
C HIS A 331 13.46 -0.78 -4.76
N LYS A 332 13.49 0.12 -5.75
CA LYS A 332 12.65 0.01 -6.94
C LYS A 332 12.94 -1.26 -7.74
N VAL A 333 14.20 -1.58 -8.01
CA VAL A 333 14.57 -2.81 -8.75
C VAL A 333 14.09 -4.07 -8.03
N VAL A 334 14.18 -4.10 -6.70
CA VAL A 334 13.72 -5.24 -5.90
C VAL A 334 12.19 -5.36 -5.93
N GLN A 335 11.46 -4.25 -5.81
CA GLN A 335 9.99 -4.22 -5.90
C GLN A 335 9.52 -4.66 -7.29
N ASP A 336 10.10 -4.10 -8.35
CA ASP A 336 9.77 -4.43 -9.74
C ASP A 336 10.04 -5.93 -10.01
N ARG A 337 11.16 -6.48 -9.52
CA ARG A 337 11.45 -7.92 -9.63
C ARG A 337 10.40 -8.76 -8.90
N LEU A 338 10.06 -8.39 -7.66
CA LEU A 338 9.08 -9.12 -6.87
C LEU A 338 7.71 -9.15 -7.57
N GLN A 339 7.29 -8.02 -8.12
CA GLN A 339 6.05 -7.89 -8.90
C GLN A 339 6.10 -8.79 -10.13
N HIS A 340 7.16 -8.71 -10.94
CA HIS A 340 7.30 -9.54 -12.14
C HIS A 340 7.32 -11.04 -11.83
N LEU A 341 7.98 -11.46 -10.74
CA LEU A 341 7.99 -12.86 -10.31
C LEU A 341 6.60 -13.33 -9.87
N GLN A 342 5.85 -12.50 -9.15
CA GLN A 342 4.47 -12.78 -8.74
C GLN A 342 3.53 -12.86 -9.94
N ASP A 343 3.67 -11.96 -10.91
CA ASP A 343 2.89 -11.97 -12.14
C ASP A 343 3.21 -13.20 -13.00
N ALA A 344 4.49 -13.56 -13.13
CA ALA A 344 4.91 -14.79 -13.79
C ALA A 344 4.35 -16.04 -13.08
N LEU A 345 4.35 -16.08 -11.76
CA LEU A 345 3.76 -17.19 -11.00
C LEU A 345 2.24 -17.24 -11.17
N ASN A 346 1.55 -16.10 -11.25
CA ASN A 346 0.11 -16.06 -11.51
C ASN A 346 -0.24 -16.48 -12.95
N ALA A 347 0.60 -16.11 -13.91
CA ALA A 347 0.38 -16.37 -15.33
C ALA A 347 0.81 -17.78 -15.77
N TYR A 348 1.81 -18.37 -15.13
CA TYR A 348 2.42 -19.64 -15.54
C TYR A 348 2.56 -20.67 -14.42
N GLY A 349 2.18 -20.33 -13.19
CA GLY A 349 2.20 -21.26 -12.07
C GLY A 349 1.24 -22.43 -12.24
N PRO A 350 1.25 -23.39 -11.31
CA PRO A 350 0.46 -24.63 -11.39
C PRO A 350 -1.05 -24.39 -11.53
N ASN A 351 -1.56 -23.23 -11.05
CA ASN A 351 -2.98 -22.86 -11.14
C ASN A 351 -3.29 -21.99 -12.37
N SER A 352 -2.33 -21.81 -13.29
CA SER A 352 -2.50 -20.94 -14.45
C SER A 352 -3.33 -21.60 -15.54
N GLN A 353 -4.29 -20.85 -16.09
CA GLN A 353 -5.13 -21.32 -17.20
C GLN A 353 -4.48 -21.09 -18.57
N HIS A 354 -3.18 -20.75 -18.62
CA HIS A 354 -2.51 -20.32 -19.86
C HIS A 354 -2.39 -21.44 -20.88
N PHE A 355 -2.28 -22.70 -20.46
CA PHE A 355 -2.30 -23.82 -21.40
C PHE A 355 -3.63 -23.92 -22.17
N LEU A 356 -4.72 -23.33 -21.64
CA LEU A 356 -6.02 -23.28 -22.31
C LEU A 356 -6.11 -22.14 -23.33
N THR A 357 -5.14 -21.23 -23.42
CA THR A 357 -5.14 -20.20 -24.48
C THR A 357 -5.11 -20.82 -25.87
N GLU A 358 -4.50 -22.00 -26.02
CA GLU A 358 -4.49 -22.80 -27.26
C GLU A 358 -5.86 -23.41 -27.61
N SER A 359 -6.90 -23.26 -26.77
CA SER A 359 -8.25 -23.78 -27.06
C SER A 359 -8.95 -23.01 -28.18
N VAL A 360 -8.54 -21.76 -28.43
CA VAL A 360 -9.15 -20.87 -29.41
C VAL A 360 -8.15 -20.42 -30.47
N ASP A 361 -8.64 -20.33 -31.71
CA ASP A 361 -7.90 -19.82 -32.84
C ASP A 361 -8.29 -18.35 -33.13
N SER A 362 -7.39 -17.60 -33.77
CA SER A 362 -7.67 -16.26 -34.30
C SER A 362 -8.95 -16.27 -35.16
N PRO A 363 -9.88 -15.30 -34.99
CA PRO A 363 -9.77 -14.01 -34.30
C PRO A 363 -10.16 -14.03 -32.80
N TRP A 364 -10.31 -15.21 -32.20
CA TRP A 364 -10.73 -15.33 -30.81
C TRP A 364 -9.53 -15.37 -29.86
N GLU A 365 -9.70 -14.75 -28.69
CA GLU A 365 -8.76 -14.80 -27.58
C GLU A 365 -9.49 -15.25 -26.31
N ARG A 366 -8.87 -16.16 -25.56
CA ARG A 366 -9.36 -16.60 -24.26
C ARG A 366 -8.77 -15.70 -23.18
N ALA A 367 -9.63 -15.08 -22.38
CA ALA A 367 -9.26 -14.24 -21.26
C ALA A 367 -9.89 -14.75 -19.96
N VAL A 368 -9.41 -14.26 -18.82
CA VAL A 368 -9.87 -14.68 -17.49
C VAL A 368 -10.33 -13.45 -16.71
N ALA A 369 -11.56 -13.48 -16.19
CA ALA A 369 -12.12 -12.40 -15.39
C ALA A 369 -11.54 -12.39 -13.95
N GLY A 370 -11.77 -11.32 -13.19
CA GLY A 370 -11.23 -11.18 -11.83
C GLY A 370 -11.65 -12.30 -10.85
N ASN A 371 -12.80 -12.93 -11.10
CA ASN A 371 -13.31 -14.09 -10.37
C ASN A 371 -12.79 -15.44 -10.91
N LYS A 372 -11.75 -15.44 -11.77
CA LYS A 372 -11.14 -16.62 -12.39
C LYS A 372 -12.01 -17.36 -13.40
N VAL A 373 -13.18 -16.83 -13.76
CA VAL A 373 -14.05 -17.39 -14.80
C VAL A 373 -13.53 -17.01 -16.19
N PRO A 374 -13.40 -17.96 -17.14
CA PRO A 374 -12.97 -17.64 -18.49
C PRO A 374 -14.07 -16.94 -19.29
N TYR A 375 -13.64 -16.05 -20.18
CA TYR A 375 -14.47 -15.41 -21.20
C TYR A 375 -13.67 -15.28 -22.50
N TYR A 376 -14.37 -15.05 -23.61
CA TYR A 376 -13.79 -15.06 -24.94
C TYR A 376 -14.01 -13.72 -25.62
N ILE A 377 -12.95 -13.20 -26.22
CA ILE A 377 -12.90 -11.92 -26.92
C ILE A 377 -12.79 -12.22 -28.41
N ASN A 378 -13.69 -11.66 -29.21
CA ASN A 378 -13.57 -11.71 -30.66
C ASN A 378 -13.02 -10.38 -31.17
N HIS A 379 -11.78 -10.39 -31.64
CA HIS A 379 -11.11 -9.19 -32.15
C HIS A 379 -11.64 -8.71 -33.49
N ALA A 380 -12.30 -9.58 -34.27
CA ALA A 380 -12.88 -9.18 -35.55
C ALA A 380 -14.23 -8.46 -35.40
N THR A 381 -14.99 -8.76 -34.34
CA THR A 381 -16.31 -8.15 -34.07
C THR A 381 -16.31 -7.21 -32.87
N GLU A 382 -15.18 -7.08 -32.17
CA GLU A 382 -15.04 -6.27 -30.94
C GLU A 382 -16.07 -6.63 -29.86
N THR A 383 -16.40 -7.91 -29.74
CA THR A 383 -17.38 -8.43 -28.78
C THR A 383 -16.76 -9.40 -27.79
N THR A 384 -17.26 -9.41 -26.57
CA THR A 384 -16.93 -10.42 -25.55
C THR A 384 -18.12 -11.34 -25.28
N GLN A 385 -17.85 -12.60 -24.95
CA GLN A 385 -18.87 -13.57 -24.58
C GLN A 385 -18.34 -14.57 -23.55
N TRP A 386 -19.23 -15.13 -22.74
CA TRP A 386 -18.88 -16.18 -21.77
C TRP A 386 -18.67 -17.54 -22.42
N ASP A 387 -19.37 -17.80 -23.51
CA ASP A 387 -19.42 -19.13 -24.11
C ASP A 387 -18.27 -19.30 -25.09
N HIS A 388 -17.63 -20.47 -25.08
CA HIS A 388 -16.59 -20.79 -26.04
C HIS A 388 -17.16 -20.76 -27.48
N PRO A 389 -16.49 -20.20 -28.49
CA PRO A 389 -17.04 -20.05 -29.85
C PRO A 389 -17.50 -21.36 -30.50
N GLN A 390 -16.75 -22.45 -30.28
CA GLN A 390 -17.17 -23.78 -30.72
C GLN A 390 -18.41 -24.31 -29.97
N LEU A 391 -18.62 -23.93 -28.71
CA LEU A 391 -19.83 -24.29 -27.96
C LEU A 391 -21.02 -23.48 -28.45
N THR A 392 -20.86 -22.18 -28.72
CA THR A 392 -21.91 -21.36 -29.36
C THR A 392 -22.33 -21.94 -30.70
N THR A 393 -21.36 -22.33 -31.53
CA THR A 393 -21.62 -23.00 -32.82
C THR A 393 -22.38 -24.31 -32.63
N LEU A 394 -22.00 -25.11 -31.63
CA LEU A 394 -22.72 -26.33 -31.28
C LEU A 394 -24.16 -26.03 -30.85
N MET A 395 -24.38 -25.11 -29.92
CA MET A 395 -25.71 -24.74 -29.41
C MET A 395 -26.64 -24.30 -30.55
N ASN A 396 -26.12 -23.53 -31.50
CA ASN A 396 -26.85 -23.18 -32.73
C ASN A 396 -27.21 -24.41 -33.56
N ALA A 397 -26.28 -25.36 -33.75
CA ALA A 397 -26.56 -26.62 -34.45
C ALA A 397 -27.59 -27.49 -33.72
N LEU A 398 -27.67 -27.43 -32.38
CA LEU A 398 -28.68 -28.15 -31.60
C LEU A 398 -30.11 -27.66 -31.88
N MET A 399 -30.29 -26.43 -32.34
CA MET A 399 -31.62 -25.88 -32.66
C MET A 399 -32.27 -26.58 -33.86
N GLU A 400 -31.47 -27.11 -34.80
CA GLU A 400 -31.99 -27.90 -35.93
C GLU A 400 -32.70 -29.19 -35.48
N LEU A 401 -32.34 -29.71 -34.30
CA LEU A 401 -32.98 -30.87 -33.71
C LEU A 401 -34.36 -30.59 -33.13
N ASN A 402 -34.79 -29.32 -33.04
CA ASN A 402 -36.14 -28.94 -32.61
C ASN A 402 -37.24 -29.51 -33.52
N LYS A 403 -36.88 -29.91 -34.74
CA LYS A 403 -37.75 -30.63 -35.68
C LYS A 403 -38.17 -32.02 -35.20
N ILE A 404 -37.45 -32.62 -34.25
CA ILE A 404 -37.77 -33.94 -33.69
C ILE A 404 -39.02 -33.81 -32.81
N ARG A 405 -40.08 -34.53 -33.16
CA ARG A 405 -41.40 -34.45 -32.49
C ARG A 405 -41.36 -34.90 -31.03
N PHE A 406 -40.58 -35.94 -30.73
CA PHE A 406 -40.57 -36.58 -29.41
C PHE A 406 -39.48 -35.98 -28.52
N ALA A 407 -39.88 -35.33 -27.42
CA ALA A 407 -38.98 -34.61 -26.54
C ALA A 407 -37.81 -35.46 -26.00
N ALA A 408 -38.08 -36.68 -25.52
CA ALA A 408 -37.03 -37.56 -24.99
C ALA A 408 -35.94 -37.87 -26.03
N TYR A 409 -36.32 -38.11 -27.29
CA TYR A 409 -35.38 -38.35 -28.39
C TYR A 409 -34.68 -37.07 -28.85
N ARG A 410 -35.39 -35.94 -28.85
CA ARG A 410 -34.82 -34.63 -29.17
C ARG A 410 -33.72 -34.26 -28.18
N THR A 411 -34.02 -34.30 -26.87
CA THR A 411 -33.04 -34.06 -25.81
C THR A 411 -31.92 -35.07 -25.84
N GLY A 412 -32.22 -36.36 -26.03
CA GLY A 412 -31.20 -37.40 -26.17
C GLY A 412 -30.25 -37.15 -27.35
N MET A 413 -30.77 -36.72 -28.51
CA MET A 413 -29.96 -36.37 -29.68
C MET A 413 -29.10 -35.13 -29.44
N LYS A 414 -29.67 -34.09 -28.82
CA LYS A 414 -28.94 -32.88 -28.43
C LYS A 414 -27.77 -33.23 -27.50
N LEU A 415 -28.04 -34.04 -26.47
CA LEU A 415 -27.02 -34.52 -25.55
C LEU A 415 -25.99 -35.42 -26.21
N ARG A 416 -26.36 -36.25 -27.20
CA ARG A 416 -25.40 -37.09 -27.91
C ARG A 416 -24.44 -36.27 -28.75
N MET A 417 -24.93 -35.23 -29.44
CA MET A 417 -24.08 -34.29 -30.18
C MET A 417 -23.14 -33.53 -29.25
N LEU A 418 -23.65 -33.06 -28.11
CA LEU A 418 -22.85 -32.42 -27.08
C LEU A 418 -21.78 -33.35 -26.50
N GLN A 419 -22.17 -34.56 -26.08
CA GLN A 419 -21.29 -35.57 -25.52
C GLN A 419 -20.08 -35.85 -26.43
N LYS A 420 -20.32 -36.00 -27.74
CA LYS A 420 -19.28 -36.18 -28.75
C LYS A 420 -18.37 -34.96 -28.90
N LYS A 421 -18.95 -33.76 -28.93
CA LYS A 421 -18.18 -32.52 -29.09
C LYS A 421 -17.28 -32.25 -27.87
N LEU A 422 -17.75 -32.62 -26.67
CA LEU A 422 -16.98 -32.56 -25.43
C LEU A 422 -16.01 -33.73 -25.25
N CYS A 423 -16.03 -34.74 -26.14
CA CYS A 423 -15.26 -35.99 -26.03
C CYS A 423 -15.50 -36.80 -24.74
N LEU A 424 -16.60 -36.54 -24.01
CA LEU A 424 -16.94 -37.30 -22.81
C LEU A 424 -17.38 -38.73 -23.13
N ASP A 425 -17.77 -39.02 -24.37
CA ASP A 425 -18.03 -40.40 -24.82
C ASP A 425 -16.76 -41.24 -25.04
N MET A 426 -15.58 -40.63 -24.93
CA MET A 426 -14.27 -41.31 -24.94
C MET A 426 -13.70 -41.48 -23.52
N VAL A 427 -14.38 -40.95 -22.49
CA VAL A 427 -13.92 -40.98 -21.10
C VAL A 427 -14.66 -42.07 -20.35
N SER A 428 -13.95 -43.05 -19.80
CA SER A 428 -14.58 -44.12 -19.01
C SER A 428 -15.02 -43.65 -17.61
N LEU A 429 -16.06 -44.27 -17.03
CA LEU A 429 -16.46 -44.00 -15.64
C LEU A 429 -15.33 -44.25 -14.63
N GLN A 430 -14.45 -45.23 -14.88
CA GLN A 430 -13.31 -45.51 -14.02
C GLN A 430 -12.31 -44.34 -14.03
N THR A 431 -12.00 -43.81 -15.22
CA THR A 431 -11.12 -42.64 -15.38
C THR A 431 -11.67 -41.42 -14.63
N VAL A 432 -12.98 -41.18 -14.69
CA VAL A 432 -13.64 -40.10 -13.92
C VAL A 432 -13.49 -40.35 -12.43
N ALA A 433 -13.76 -41.57 -11.96
CA ALA A 433 -13.67 -41.90 -10.54
C ALA A 433 -12.24 -41.76 -9.99
N ASP A 434 -11.23 -42.23 -10.72
CA ASP A 434 -9.83 -42.16 -10.33
C ASP A 434 -9.34 -40.70 -10.26
N ALA A 435 -9.72 -39.86 -11.21
CA ALA A 435 -9.38 -38.44 -11.21
C ALA A 435 -10.07 -37.68 -10.07
N LEU A 436 -11.35 -37.96 -9.80
CA LEU A 436 -12.05 -37.34 -8.67
C LEU A 436 -11.41 -37.71 -7.32
N ASP A 437 -10.91 -38.95 -7.21
CA ASP A 437 -10.22 -39.43 -6.01
C ASP A 437 -8.82 -38.81 -5.86
N SER A 438 -8.04 -38.70 -6.95
CA SER A 438 -6.69 -38.10 -6.92
C SER A 438 -6.71 -36.62 -6.53
N HIS A 439 -7.77 -35.91 -6.91
CA HIS A 439 -8.00 -34.50 -6.57
C HIS A 439 -8.71 -34.29 -5.22
N GLY A 440 -8.84 -35.34 -4.41
CA GLY A 440 -9.40 -35.24 -3.06
C GLY A 440 -10.88 -34.85 -3.00
N LEU A 441 -11.63 -35.06 -4.09
CA LEU A 441 -13.05 -34.74 -4.20
C LEU A 441 -13.94 -35.88 -3.66
N ARG A 442 -13.37 -37.01 -3.23
CA ARG A 442 -14.10 -38.15 -2.67
C ARG A 442 -14.84 -37.78 -1.38
N GLY A 443 -16.13 -38.11 -1.30
CA GLY A 443 -16.94 -37.91 -0.09
C GLY A 443 -17.24 -36.46 0.31
N ARG A 444 -16.77 -35.46 -0.46
CA ARG A 444 -16.93 -34.02 -0.17
C ARG A 444 -17.98 -33.35 -1.05
N ASN A 445 -19.14 -33.99 -1.22
CA ASN A 445 -20.13 -33.60 -2.23
C ASN A 445 -20.77 -32.22 -2.00
N ASP A 446 -20.80 -31.75 -0.75
CA ASP A 446 -21.33 -30.43 -0.38
C ASP A 446 -20.31 -29.29 -0.48
N LYS A 447 -19.02 -29.59 -0.70
CA LYS A 447 -17.96 -28.57 -0.89
C LYS A 447 -18.21 -27.84 -2.22
N LEU A 448 -17.89 -26.54 -2.26
CA LEU A 448 -17.74 -25.78 -3.51
C LEU A 448 -16.32 -25.92 -4.03
N ILE A 449 -16.19 -26.19 -5.32
CA ILE A 449 -14.92 -26.19 -6.06
C ILE A 449 -14.83 -24.96 -6.95
N ASP A 450 -13.63 -24.40 -7.07
CA ASP A 450 -13.38 -23.25 -7.94
C ASP A 450 -12.98 -23.67 -9.36
N VAL A 451 -12.85 -22.68 -10.25
CA VAL A 451 -12.48 -22.91 -11.66
C VAL A 451 -11.10 -23.56 -11.81
N GLY A 452 -10.14 -23.25 -10.93
CA GLY A 452 -8.81 -23.86 -10.96
C GLY A 452 -8.87 -25.35 -10.64
N GLU A 453 -9.52 -25.70 -9.53
CA GLU A 453 -9.74 -27.09 -9.11
C GLU A 453 -10.52 -27.89 -10.18
N MET A 454 -11.49 -27.27 -10.85
CA MET A 454 -12.21 -27.89 -11.97
C MET A 454 -11.30 -28.16 -13.16
N ILE A 455 -10.46 -27.21 -13.55
CA ILE A 455 -9.51 -27.34 -14.67
C ILE A 455 -8.51 -28.45 -14.40
N GLU A 456 -7.90 -28.49 -13.22
CA GLU A 456 -6.91 -29.53 -12.86
C GLU A 456 -7.51 -30.95 -12.95
N CYS A 457 -8.74 -31.12 -12.43
CA CYS A 457 -9.45 -32.39 -12.49
C CYS A 457 -9.80 -32.77 -13.93
N LEU A 458 -10.32 -31.83 -14.73
CA LEU A 458 -10.65 -32.06 -16.14
C LEU A 458 -9.41 -32.37 -16.97
N SER A 459 -8.28 -31.69 -16.74
CA SER A 459 -7.00 -31.96 -17.41
C SER A 459 -6.56 -33.40 -17.15
N THR A 460 -6.61 -33.84 -15.89
CA THR A 460 -6.28 -35.23 -15.52
C THR A 460 -7.15 -36.25 -16.27
N ILE A 461 -8.45 -35.96 -16.39
CA ILE A 461 -9.41 -36.81 -17.11
C ILE A 461 -9.08 -36.86 -18.61
N PHE A 462 -8.89 -35.71 -19.25
CA PHE A 462 -8.68 -35.63 -20.69
C PHE A 462 -7.28 -36.03 -21.12
N GLU A 463 -6.26 -35.88 -20.28
CA GLU A 463 -4.93 -36.45 -20.51
C GLU A 463 -4.97 -37.98 -20.49
N ALA A 464 -5.71 -38.57 -19.53
CA ALA A 464 -5.93 -40.02 -19.50
C ALA A 464 -6.68 -40.50 -20.75
N ALA A 465 -7.68 -39.74 -21.22
CA ALA A 465 -8.39 -40.04 -22.46
C ALA A 465 -7.50 -39.87 -23.71
N ALA A 466 -6.65 -38.84 -23.76
CA ALA A 466 -5.73 -38.58 -24.86
C ALA A 466 -4.66 -39.67 -25.00
N LYS A 467 -4.23 -40.31 -23.90
CA LYS A 467 -3.34 -41.48 -23.95
C LYS A 467 -3.96 -42.66 -24.71
N VAL A 468 -5.29 -42.81 -24.64
CA VAL A 468 -6.02 -43.88 -25.34
C VAL A 468 -6.42 -43.45 -26.76
N HIS A 469 -6.80 -42.19 -26.93
CA HIS A 469 -7.35 -41.65 -28.18
C HIS A 469 -6.63 -40.34 -28.64
N PRO A 470 -5.32 -40.39 -28.95
CA PRO A 470 -4.50 -39.18 -29.15
C PRO A 470 -4.88 -38.36 -30.38
N GLN A 471 -5.49 -38.98 -31.40
CA GLN A 471 -5.88 -38.31 -32.65
C GLN A 471 -7.24 -37.60 -32.56
N ILE A 472 -8.01 -37.86 -31.50
CA ILE A 472 -9.38 -37.35 -31.33
C ILE A 472 -9.43 -36.30 -30.21
N VAL A 473 -8.71 -36.54 -29.12
CA VAL A 473 -8.78 -35.71 -27.92
C VAL A 473 -7.70 -34.62 -27.99
N ASN A 474 -8.13 -33.38 -28.26
CA ASN A 474 -7.34 -32.19 -28.01
C ASN A 474 -7.57 -31.76 -26.56
N VAL A 475 -6.56 -31.96 -25.70
CA VAL A 475 -6.71 -31.75 -24.24
C VAL A 475 -7.11 -30.31 -23.90
N PRO A 476 -6.38 -29.25 -24.32
CA PRO A 476 -6.79 -27.87 -24.05
C PRO A 476 -8.23 -27.55 -24.46
N LEU A 477 -8.62 -27.93 -25.69
CA LEU A 477 -9.96 -27.68 -26.21
C LEU A 477 -11.03 -28.46 -25.43
N CYS A 478 -10.81 -29.73 -25.12
CA CYS A 478 -11.77 -30.56 -24.40
C CYS A 478 -11.99 -30.08 -22.95
N VAL A 479 -10.91 -29.69 -22.26
CA VAL A 479 -10.99 -29.12 -20.91
C VAL A 479 -11.81 -27.84 -20.92
N ASP A 480 -11.51 -26.92 -21.84
CA ASP A 480 -12.16 -25.61 -21.88
C ASP A 480 -13.65 -25.73 -22.28
N LEU A 481 -13.97 -26.59 -23.25
CA LEU A 481 -15.36 -26.87 -23.64
C LEU A 481 -16.16 -27.55 -22.53
N ALA A 482 -15.58 -28.53 -21.84
CA ALA A 482 -16.24 -29.23 -20.73
C ALA A 482 -16.46 -28.29 -19.53
N LEU A 483 -15.46 -27.48 -19.19
CA LEU A 483 -15.57 -26.44 -18.17
C LEU A 483 -16.70 -25.47 -18.51
N ASN A 484 -16.70 -24.92 -19.73
CA ASN A 484 -17.70 -23.97 -20.17
C ASN A 484 -19.12 -24.56 -20.07
N TRP A 485 -19.31 -25.80 -20.53
CA TRP A 485 -20.59 -26.49 -20.43
C TRP A 485 -21.03 -26.74 -18.98
N ILE A 486 -20.11 -27.09 -18.08
CA ILE A 486 -20.43 -27.30 -16.66
C ILE A 486 -20.85 -25.97 -16.01
N LEU A 487 -20.14 -24.88 -16.29
CA LEU A 487 -20.50 -23.54 -15.79
C LEU A 487 -21.85 -23.08 -16.34
N ASP A 488 -22.15 -23.37 -17.59
CA ASP A 488 -23.47 -23.15 -18.20
C ASP A 488 -24.60 -23.84 -17.45
N VAL A 489 -24.40 -25.10 -17.07
CA VAL A 489 -25.44 -25.90 -16.41
C VAL A 489 -25.58 -25.55 -14.93
N PHE A 490 -24.48 -25.29 -14.23
CA PHE A 490 -24.45 -25.23 -12.75
C PHE A 490 -23.99 -23.89 -12.15
N ASP A 491 -23.46 -22.96 -12.95
CA ASP A 491 -23.02 -21.62 -12.52
C ASP A 491 -23.43 -20.55 -13.54
N SER A 492 -24.74 -20.43 -13.76
CA SER A 492 -25.31 -19.45 -14.69
C SER A 492 -25.01 -17.99 -14.32
N VAL A 493 -24.73 -17.74 -13.03
CA VAL A 493 -24.35 -16.42 -12.49
C VAL A 493 -22.87 -16.10 -12.66
N ARG A 494 -22.06 -17.06 -13.14
CA ARG A 494 -20.61 -16.92 -13.30
C ARG A 494 -19.92 -16.51 -11.99
N SER A 495 -20.27 -17.17 -10.90
CA SER A 495 -19.62 -16.99 -9.60
C SER A 495 -18.20 -17.58 -9.57
N GLY A 496 -17.90 -18.52 -10.46
CA GLY A 496 -16.65 -19.28 -10.49
C GLY A 496 -16.60 -20.43 -9.47
N LYS A 497 -17.74 -20.81 -8.89
CA LYS A 497 -17.86 -21.89 -7.89
C LYS A 497 -18.99 -22.85 -8.24
N VAL A 498 -18.73 -24.15 -8.14
CA VAL A 498 -19.71 -25.21 -8.40
C VAL A 498 -19.68 -26.23 -7.26
N ARG A 499 -20.82 -26.81 -6.87
CA ARG A 499 -20.84 -27.92 -5.90
C ARG A 499 -20.16 -29.16 -6.47
N VAL A 500 -19.36 -29.84 -5.64
CA VAL A 500 -18.71 -31.11 -6.02
C VAL A 500 -19.74 -32.14 -6.51
N LEU A 501 -20.92 -32.23 -5.86
CA LEU A 501 -21.99 -33.11 -6.32
C LEU A 501 -22.37 -32.83 -7.78
N SER A 502 -22.60 -31.57 -8.11
CA SER A 502 -23.04 -31.13 -9.44
C SER A 502 -21.97 -31.37 -10.49
N PHE A 503 -20.70 -31.09 -10.18
CA PHE A 503 -19.56 -31.41 -11.03
C PHE A 503 -19.46 -32.91 -11.34
N LYS A 504 -19.58 -33.77 -10.32
CA LYS A 504 -19.58 -35.23 -10.51
C LYS A 504 -20.77 -35.72 -11.33
N VAL A 505 -21.95 -35.20 -11.05
CA VAL A 505 -23.18 -35.54 -11.80
C VAL A 505 -22.99 -35.20 -13.28
N ALA A 506 -22.47 -34.01 -13.60
CA ALA A 506 -22.20 -33.58 -14.98
C ALA A 506 -21.33 -34.59 -15.75
N LEU A 507 -20.20 -34.98 -15.15
CA LEU A 507 -19.24 -35.90 -15.75
C LEU A 507 -19.80 -37.31 -15.90
N VAL A 508 -20.42 -37.85 -14.85
CA VAL A 508 -20.93 -39.24 -14.84
C VAL A 508 -22.10 -39.41 -15.81
N LEU A 509 -22.96 -38.41 -15.95
CA LEU A 509 -24.08 -38.47 -16.88
C LEU A 509 -23.60 -38.61 -18.34
N LEU A 510 -22.52 -37.93 -18.70
CA LEU A 510 -22.01 -37.88 -20.08
C LEU A 510 -20.80 -38.79 -20.35
N CYS A 511 -20.18 -39.42 -19.35
CA CYS A 511 -19.06 -40.33 -19.58
C CYS A 511 -19.48 -41.62 -20.32
N GLN A 512 -18.52 -42.40 -20.80
CA GLN A 512 -18.72 -43.73 -21.36
C GLN A 512 -18.81 -44.79 -20.25
N ALA A 513 -19.99 -45.39 -20.08
CA ALA A 513 -20.22 -46.51 -19.18
C ALA A 513 -21.54 -47.21 -19.50
N GLN A 514 -21.77 -48.39 -18.90
CA GLN A 514 -23.10 -48.99 -18.91
C GLN A 514 -24.07 -48.12 -18.09
N LEU A 515 -25.33 -48.09 -18.52
CA LEU A 515 -26.34 -47.24 -17.90
C LEU A 515 -26.57 -47.59 -16.42
N GLU A 516 -26.56 -48.89 -16.08
CA GLU A 516 -26.74 -49.34 -14.70
C GLU A 516 -25.57 -48.91 -13.81
N ASP A 517 -24.33 -48.95 -14.30
CA ASP A 517 -23.15 -48.50 -13.55
C ASP A 517 -23.22 -47.02 -13.23
N LYS A 518 -23.66 -46.19 -14.20
CA LYS A 518 -23.91 -44.77 -13.97
C LYS A 518 -24.95 -44.55 -12.88
N TYR A 519 -26.07 -45.27 -12.93
CA TYR A 519 -27.11 -45.19 -11.92
C TYR A 519 -26.63 -45.58 -10.52
N ARG A 520 -25.84 -46.64 -10.41
CA ARG A 520 -25.23 -47.06 -9.14
C ARG A 520 -24.26 -46.00 -8.62
N TYR A 521 -23.46 -45.41 -9.51
CA TYR A 521 -22.50 -44.38 -9.15
C TYR A 521 -23.21 -43.11 -8.64
N ILE A 522 -24.18 -42.56 -9.38
CA ILE A 522 -24.90 -41.35 -8.96
C ILE A 522 -25.70 -41.57 -7.67
N PHE A 523 -26.25 -42.77 -7.45
CA PHE A 523 -26.91 -43.10 -6.18
C PHE A 523 -25.91 -43.10 -5.02
N ARG A 524 -24.71 -43.66 -5.24
CA ARG A 524 -23.63 -43.67 -4.24
C ARG A 524 -23.19 -42.25 -3.86
N LEU A 525 -23.34 -41.26 -4.74
CA LEU A 525 -23.02 -39.86 -4.41
C LEU A 525 -23.95 -39.27 -3.34
N ILE A 526 -25.18 -39.74 -3.24
CA ILE A 526 -26.16 -39.21 -2.29
C ILE A 526 -26.44 -40.14 -1.11
N ALA A 527 -26.04 -41.41 -1.22
CA ALA A 527 -26.19 -42.38 -0.14
C ALA A 527 -25.28 -42.04 1.05
N ASP A 528 -25.74 -42.31 2.28
CA ASP A 528 -24.89 -42.23 3.48
C ASP A 528 -23.96 -43.44 3.64
N THR A 529 -23.24 -43.46 4.76
CA THR A 529 -22.34 -44.54 5.18
C THR A 529 -23.03 -45.90 5.26
N ASN A 530 -24.35 -45.94 5.45
CA ASN A 530 -25.15 -47.16 5.51
C ASN A 530 -25.77 -47.52 4.16
N ALA A 531 -25.40 -46.81 3.08
CA ALA A 531 -25.93 -46.96 1.73
C ALA A 531 -27.42 -46.62 1.56
N PHE A 532 -27.97 -45.78 2.43
CA PHE A 532 -29.34 -45.28 2.36
C PHE A 532 -29.42 -43.83 1.87
N ALA A 533 -30.51 -43.51 1.18
CA ALA A 533 -30.83 -42.15 0.76
C ALA A 533 -32.26 -41.78 1.15
N ASP A 534 -32.43 -40.59 1.75
CA ASP A 534 -33.73 -40.02 2.10
C ASP A 534 -34.31 -39.19 0.94
N GLN A 535 -35.52 -38.65 1.12
CA GLN A 535 -36.20 -37.84 0.11
C GLN A 535 -35.41 -36.58 -0.25
N ARG A 536 -34.73 -35.97 0.72
CA ARG A 536 -33.95 -34.74 0.52
C ARG A 536 -32.74 -35.00 -0.37
N LYS A 537 -31.95 -36.03 -0.06
CA LYS A 537 -30.80 -36.51 -0.85
C LYS A 537 -31.22 -36.88 -2.28
N MET A 538 -32.34 -37.57 -2.43
CA MET A 538 -32.92 -37.87 -3.74
C MET A 538 -33.32 -36.60 -4.50
N GLY A 539 -33.93 -35.62 -3.80
CA GLY A 539 -34.27 -34.32 -4.36
C GLY A 539 -33.05 -33.56 -4.89
N LEU A 540 -31.95 -33.55 -4.14
CA LEU A 540 -30.68 -32.93 -4.56
C LEU A 540 -30.12 -33.57 -5.85
N LEU A 541 -30.11 -34.91 -5.93
CA LEU A 541 -29.67 -35.61 -7.14
C LEU A 541 -30.55 -35.29 -8.35
N LEU A 542 -31.87 -35.36 -8.18
CA LEU A 542 -32.81 -35.07 -9.28
C LEU A 542 -32.74 -33.62 -9.71
N HIS A 543 -32.54 -32.70 -8.77
CA HIS A 543 -32.35 -31.28 -9.06
C HIS A 543 -31.14 -31.07 -9.95
N ASP A 544 -30.00 -31.70 -9.64
CA ASP A 544 -28.76 -31.56 -10.41
C ASP A 544 -28.88 -32.23 -11.78
N CYS A 545 -29.50 -33.41 -11.86
CA CYS A 545 -29.78 -34.08 -13.13
C CYS A 545 -30.69 -33.27 -14.04
N LEU A 546 -31.68 -32.55 -13.50
CA LEU A 546 -32.62 -31.75 -14.30
C LEU A 546 -32.05 -30.41 -14.78
N GLN A 547 -30.92 -29.94 -14.25
CA GLN A 547 -30.24 -28.76 -14.80
C GLN A 547 -29.76 -29.02 -16.23
N VAL A 548 -29.37 -30.25 -16.56
CA VAL A 548 -28.91 -30.62 -17.91
C VAL A 548 -29.98 -30.38 -18.98
N PRO A 549 -31.21 -30.94 -18.91
CA PRO A 549 -32.27 -30.61 -19.87
C PRO A 549 -32.78 -29.17 -19.72
N ARG A 550 -32.61 -28.51 -18.57
CA ARG A 550 -32.92 -27.07 -18.40
C ARG A 550 -32.03 -26.22 -19.30
N GLN A 551 -30.72 -26.49 -19.32
CA GLN A 551 -29.77 -25.74 -20.15
C GLN A 551 -30.05 -25.91 -21.65
N LEU A 552 -30.65 -27.04 -22.05
CA LEU A 552 -31.08 -27.29 -23.43
C LEU A 552 -32.47 -26.70 -23.77
N GLY A 553 -33.14 -26.06 -22.81
CA GLY A 553 -34.49 -25.50 -22.97
C GLY A 553 -35.61 -26.56 -23.00
N GLU A 554 -35.38 -27.76 -22.49
CA GLU A 554 -36.30 -28.91 -22.63
C GLU A 554 -36.98 -29.33 -21.31
N ILE A 555 -36.73 -28.62 -20.21
CA ILE A 555 -37.19 -29.01 -18.85
C ILE A 555 -38.71 -29.18 -18.73
N ALA A 556 -39.50 -28.41 -19.48
CA ALA A 556 -40.97 -28.52 -19.48
C ALA A 556 -41.45 -29.92 -19.88
N SER A 557 -40.68 -30.63 -20.72
CA SER A 557 -41.00 -31.99 -21.15
C SER A 557 -40.66 -33.04 -20.09
N PHE A 558 -39.94 -32.70 -19.01
CA PHE A 558 -39.41 -33.64 -18.02
C PHE A 558 -39.93 -33.41 -16.60
N GLY A 559 -41.12 -32.82 -16.47
CA GLY A 559 -41.76 -32.56 -15.18
C GLY A 559 -41.54 -31.15 -14.61
N GLY A 560 -40.89 -30.26 -15.38
CA GLY A 560 -40.61 -28.89 -14.96
C GLY A 560 -39.50 -28.80 -13.93
N SER A 561 -39.35 -27.62 -13.31
CA SER A 561 -38.33 -27.36 -12.28
C SER A 561 -38.64 -28.00 -10.93
N ASN A 562 -39.88 -28.44 -10.70
CA ASN A 562 -40.27 -29.06 -9.44
C ASN A 562 -39.97 -30.57 -9.44
N ILE A 563 -38.97 -30.97 -8.65
CA ILE A 563 -38.55 -32.37 -8.51
C ILE A 563 -39.47 -33.21 -7.61
N GLU A 564 -40.31 -32.57 -6.80
CA GLU A 564 -41.05 -33.21 -5.71
C GLU A 564 -41.99 -34.35 -6.17
N PRO A 565 -42.71 -34.24 -7.31
CA PRO A 565 -43.51 -35.35 -7.82
C PRO A 565 -42.66 -36.58 -8.20
N SER A 566 -41.43 -36.35 -8.71
CA SER A 566 -40.52 -37.44 -9.08
C SER A 566 -39.93 -38.12 -7.84
N VAL A 567 -39.57 -37.35 -6.81
CA VAL A 567 -39.12 -37.89 -5.51
C VAL A 567 -40.22 -38.74 -4.90
N ARG A 568 -41.44 -38.20 -4.76
CA ARG A 568 -42.59 -38.95 -4.22
C ARG A 568 -42.86 -40.23 -5.00
N SER A 569 -42.84 -40.17 -6.33
CA SER A 569 -43.00 -41.37 -7.18
C SER A 569 -41.95 -42.45 -6.91
N CYS A 570 -40.69 -42.07 -6.67
CA CYS A 570 -39.63 -43.01 -6.33
C CYS A 570 -39.89 -43.69 -4.98
N PHE A 571 -40.28 -42.92 -3.96
CA PHE A 571 -40.51 -43.41 -2.61
C PHE A 571 -41.81 -44.23 -2.48
N GLU A 572 -42.87 -43.85 -3.19
CA GLU A 572 -44.08 -44.67 -3.33
C GLU A 572 -43.76 -46.03 -3.93
N LYS A 573 -42.87 -46.08 -4.93
CA LYS A 573 -42.44 -47.33 -5.56
C LYS A 573 -41.61 -48.21 -4.62
N ALA A 574 -40.90 -47.60 -3.67
CA ALA A 574 -40.20 -48.27 -2.58
C ALA A 574 -41.11 -48.64 -1.39
N ASN A 575 -42.42 -48.75 -1.61
CA ASN A 575 -43.45 -49.04 -0.60
C ASN A 575 -43.54 -47.97 0.52
N GLY A 576 -43.23 -46.71 0.22
CA GLY A 576 -43.38 -45.60 1.16
C GLY A 576 -42.37 -45.62 2.31
N ARG A 577 -41.23 -46.31 2.16
CA ARG A 577 -40.15 -46.30 3.15
C ARG A 577 -39.57 -44.89 3.31
N PRO A 578 -39.10 -44.50 4.51
CA PRO A 578 -38.48 -43.19 4.73
C PRO A 578 -37.12 -43.05 4.01
N GLU A 579 -36.46 -44.17 3.74
CA GLU A 579 -35.16 -44.24 3.08
C GLU A 579 -35.18 -45.34 2.01
N ILE A 580 -34.41 -45.14 0.95
CA ILE A 580 -34.26 -46.08 -0.17
C ILE A 580 -32.81 -46.56 -0.29
N GLU A 581 -32.67 -47.74 -0.88
CA GLU A 581 -31.39 -48.35 -1.26
C GLU A 581 -31.21 -48.29 -2.79
N ALA A 582 -29.99 -48.58 -3.26
CA ALA A 582 -29.68 -48.61 -4.69
C ALA A 582 -30.59 -49.56 -5.49
N SER A 583 -31.01 -50.68 -4.90
CA SER A 583 -31.95 -51.65 -5.50
C SER A 583 -33.29 -51.00 -5.87
N HIS A 584 -33.90 -50.30 -4.92
CA HIS A 584 -35.16 -49.58 -5.09
C HIS A 584 -35.04 -48.48 -6.15
N PHE A 585 -33.94 -47.71 -6.12
CA PHE A 585 -33.66 -46.66 -7.10
C PHE A 585 -33.54 -47.23 -8.52
N LEU A 586 -32.81 -48.33 -8.71
CA LEU A 586 -32.66 -49.00 -10.00
C LEU A 586 -33.98 -49.58 -10.52
N GLU A 587 -34.82 -50.14 -9.65
CA GLU A 587 -36.14 -50.61 -10.03
C GLU A 587 -37.07 -49.48 -10.50
N TRP A 588 -37.01 -48.33 -9.84
CA TRP A 588 -37.73 -47.13 -10.27
C TRP A 588 -37.22 -46.63 -11.63
N LEU A 589 -35.90 -46.57 -11.84
CA LEU A 589 -35.32 -46.14 -13.12
C LEU A 589 -35.60 -47.08 -14.30
N LYS A 590 -35.80 -48.38 -14.05
CA LYS A 590 -36.25 -49.34 -15.08
C LYS A 590 -37.63 -48.98 -15.65
N LEU A 591 -38.43 -48.18 -14.93
CA LEU A 591 -39.70 -47.66 -15.41
C LEU A 591 -39.54 -46.42 -16.30
N GLU A 592 -38.32 -45.92 -16.48
CA GLU A 592 -37.98 -44.71 -17.25
C GLU A 592 -38.81 -43.49 -16.79
N PRO A 593 -38.61 -43.02 -15.53
CA PRO A 593 -39.39 -41.90 -15.00
C PRO A 593 -39.18 -40.63 -15.84
N GLN A 594 -40.23 -39.81 -15.94
CA GLN A 594 -40.25 -38.67 -16.86
C GLN A 594 -39.10 -37.69 -16.61
N SER A 595 -38.64 -37.51 -15.37
CA SER A 595 -37.52 -36.63 -15.02
C SER A 595 -36.16 -37.08 -15.56
N LEU A 596 -35.98 -38.38 -15.81
CA LEU A 596 -34.68 -38.96 -16.22
C LEU A 596 -34.73 -39.75 -17.52
N VAL A 597 -35.88 -39.85 -18.19
CA VAL A 597 -36.08 -40.65 -19.42
C VAL A 597 -35.13 -40.26 -20.57
N TRP A 598 -34.60 -39.04 -20.59
CA TRP A 598 -33.64 -38.60 -21.60
C TRP A 598 -32.29 -39.35 -21.52
N LEU A 599 -31.88 -39.80 -20.32
CA LEU A 599 -30.62 -40.52 -20.12
C LEU A 599 -30.62 -41.95 -20.69
N PRO A 600 -31.61 -42.82 -20.42
CA PRO A 600 -31.68 -44.11 -21.10
C PRO A 600 -31.85 -43.95 -22.61
N VAL A 601 -32.56 -42.91 -23.07
CA VAL A 601 -32.68 -42.60 -24.51
C VAL A 601 -31.33 -42.22 -25.12
N LEU A 602 -30.50 -41.42 -24.45
CA LEU A 602 -29.12 -41.12 -24.86
C LEU A 602 -28.30 -42.39 -25.05
N HIS A 603 -28.39 -43.35 -24.11
CA HIS A 603 -27.66 -44.61 -24.22
C HIS A 603 -28.17 -45.49 -25.38
N ARG A 604 -29.49 -45.53 -25.62
CA ARG A 604 -30.04 -46.26 -26.77
C ARG A 604 -29.65 -45.61 -28.10
N LEU A 605 -29.58 -44.28 -28.13
CA LEU A 605 -29.08 -43.51 -29.28
C LEU A 605 -27.63 -43.88 -29.59
N ALA A 606 -26.75 -43.84 -28.58
CA ALA A 606 -25.35 -44.22 -28.74
C ALA A 606 -25.18 -45.67 -29.26
N ALA A 607 -25.99 -46.61 -28.77
CA ALA A 607 -25.99 -47.99 -29.26
C ALA A 607 -26.50 -48.11 -30.71
N ALA A 608 -27.51 -47.32 -31.07
CA ALA A 608 -28.14 -47.38 -32.40
C ALA A 608 -27.25 -46.81 -33.52
N GLU A 609 -26.34 -45.87 -33.23
CA GLU A 609 -25.49 -45.21 -34.23
C GLU A 609 -24.73 -46.18 -35.15
N THR A 610 -24.28 -47.31 -34.60
CA THR A 610 -23.52 -48.34 -35.34
C THR A 610 -24.40 -49.51 -35.81
N ALA A 611 -25.68 -49.53 -35.42
CA ALA A 611 -26.60 -50.59 -35.77
C ALA A 611 -27.05 -50.48 -37.23
N LYS A 612 -26.92 -51.60 -37.96
CA LYS A 612 -27.39 -51.76 -39.34
C LYS A 612 -28.43 -52.88 -39.40
N HIS A 613 -29.63 -52.54 -39.83
CA HIS A 613 -30.73 -53.49 -39.97
C HIS A 613 -30.96 -53.81 -41.45
N GLN A 614 -31.00 -55.10 -41.78
CA GLN A 614 -31.36 -55.61 -43.12
C GLN A 614 -32.88 -55.49 -43.39
N ALA A 615 -33.44 -54.32 -43.11
CA ALA A 615 -34.85 -53.98 -43.27
C ALA A 615 -34.96 -52.70 -44.10
N LYS A 616 -36.03 -52.59 -44.90
CA LYS A 616 -36.30 -51.43 -45.75
C LYS A 616 -37.37 -50.56 -45.09
N CYS A 617 -37.12 -49.26 -44.97
CA CYS A 617 -38.10 -48.34 -44.42
C CYS A 617 -39.35 -48.28 -45.31
N ASN A 618 -40.54 -48.52 -44.77
CA ASN A 618 -41.78 -48.49 -45.53
C ASN A 618 -42.22 -47.08 -45.93
N VAL A 619 -41.68 -46.04 -45.28
CA VAL A 619 -41.98 -44.63 -45.54
C VAL A 619 -41.03 -44.06 -46.61
N CYS A 620 -39.75 -43.84 -46.30
CA CYS A 620 -38.77 -43.24 -47.23
C CYS A 620 -38.11 -44.24 -48.19
N LYS A 621 -38.28 -45.55 -48.00
CA LYS A 621 -37.66 -46.62 -48.81
C LYS A 621 -36.15 -46.81 -48.62
N ASP A 622 -35.52 -46.13 -47.67
CA ASP A 622 -34.11 -46.35 -47.33
C ASP A 622 -33.83 -47.80 -46.93
N PHE A 623 -32.72 -48.33 -47.43
CA PHE A 623 -32.22 -49.67 -47.16
C PHE A 623 -30.68 -49.69 -47.29
N PRO A 624 -29.95 -50.33 -46.35
CA PRO A 624 -30.42 -50.83 -45.06
C PRO A 624 -30.79 -49.68 -44.11
N ILE A 625 -31.67 -49.95 -43.13
CA ILE A 625 -31.93 -48.97 -42.06
C ILE A 625 -30.69 -48.90 -41.16
N VAL A 626 -30.09 -47.72 -41.05
CA VAL A 626 -28.99 -47.40 -40.12
C VAL A 626 -29.54 -46.55 -38.98
N GLY A 627 -29.12 -46.81 -37.74
CA GLY A 627 -29.74 -46.20 -36.57
C GLY A 627 -30.93 -47.01 -36.06
N PHE A 628 -31.87 -46.36 -35.39
CA PHE A 628 -33.06 -47.04 -34.89
C PHE A 628 -33.93 -47.64 -36.01
N ARG A 629 -34.36 -48.89 -35.79
CA ARG A 629 -35.46 -49.53 -36.52
C ARG A 629 -36.71 -49.54 -35.64
N TYR A 630 -37.81 -49.01 -36.16
CA TYR A 630 -39.12 -49.07 -35.51
C TYR A 630 -40.06 -49.99 -36.26
N ARG A 631 -40.44 -51.12 -35.63
CA ARG A 631 -41.37 -52.08 -36.22
C ARG A 631 -42.77 -51.90 -35.63
N CYS A 632 -43.76 -51.77 -36.49
CA CYS A 632 -45.15 -51.69 -36.05
C CYS A 632 -45.65 -53.04 -35.55
N LEU A 633 -46.24 -53.04 -34.35
CA LEU A 633 -46.83 -54.25 -33.74
C LEU A 633 -48.28 -54.50 -34.17
N LYS A 634 -48.83 -53.67 -35.07
CA LYS A 634 -50.19 -53.81 -35.65
C LYS A 634 -50.19 -54.00 -37.16
N CYS A 635 -49.36 -53.22 -37.87
CA CYS A 635 -49.22 -53.31 -39.32
C CYS A 635 -48.31 -54.50 -39.67
N PHE A 636 -48.69 -55.26 -40.70
CA PHE A 636 -47.89 -56.39 -41.16
C PHE A 636 -46.61 -55.90 -41.83
N ASN A 637 -45.46 -56.42 -41.36
CA ASN A 637 -44.12 -56.15 -41.89
C ASN A 637 -43.87 -54.67 -42.21
N PHE A 638 -44.19 -53.81 -41.25
CA PHE A 638 -44.07 -52.36 -41.39
C PHE A 638 -42.97 -51.84 -40.48
N ASP A 639 -41.85 -51.48 -41.10
CA ASP A 639 -40.65 -50.93 -40.50
C ASP A 639 -40.49 -49.45 -40.88
N VAL A 640 -40.05 -48.64 -39.92
CA VAL A 640 -39.82 -47.21 -40.07
C VAL A 640 -38.41 -46.90 -39.57
N CYS A 641 -37.64 -46.15 -40.36
CA CYS A 641 -36.32 -45.69 -39.94
C CYS A 641 -36.41 -44.55 -38.91
N GLN A 642 -35.32 -44.31 -38.20
CA GLN A 642 -35.15 -43.21 -37.25
C GLN A 642 -35.69 -41.87 -37.76
N ASN A 643 -35.26 -41.43 -38.96
CA ASN A 643 -35.62 -40.12 -39.49
C ASN A 643 -37.13 -39.99 -39.76
N CYS A 644 -37.75 -41.02 -40.34
CA CYS A 644 -39.19 -41.02 -40.58
C CYS A 644 -39.99 -41.07 -39.28
N PHE A 645 -39.54 -41.83 -38.29
CA PHE A 645 -40.20 -41.91 -36.99
C PHE A 645 -40.12 -40.57 -36.25
N PHE A 646 -38.94 -39.96 -36.14
CA PHE A 646 -38.73 -38.67 -35.46
C PHE A 646 -39.49 -37.51 -36.10
N SER A 647 -39.59 -37.52 -37.43
CA SER A 647 -40.37 -36.54 -38.19
C SER A 647 -41.89 -36.80 -38.14
N GLY A 648 -42.33 -37.94 -37.58
CA GLY A 648 -43.73 -38.34 -37.59
C GLY A 648 -44.30 -38.64 -38.98
N ARG A 649 -43.47 -39.02 -39.96
CA ARG A 649 -43.93 -39.34 -41.32
C ARG A 649 -44.65 -40.68 -41.32
N THR A 650 -45.82 -40.72 -41.95
CA THR A 650 -46.60 -41.95 -42.11
C THR A 650 -46.68 -42.35 -43.59
N ALA A 651 -46.91 -43.62 -43.85
CA ALA A 651 -47.16 -44.16 -45.18
C ALA A 651 -48.18 -45.29 -45.11
N LYS A 652 -48.96 -45.49 -46.19
CA LYS A 652 -50.08 -46.45 -46.24
C LYS A 652 -51.12 -46.15 -45.13
N SER A 653 -51.83 -47.18 -44.65
CA SER A 653 -52.83 -47.11 -43.58
C SER A 653 -52.23 -47.11 -42.15
N HIS A 654 -50.94 -46.84 -42.00
CA HIS A 654 -50.29 -46.79 -40.70
C HIS A 654 -50.62 -45.49 -39.96
N LYS A 655 -51.09 -45.61 -38.70
CA LYS A 655 -51.34 -44.47 -37.81
C LYS A 655 -50.22 -44.34 -36.77
N LEU A 656 -49.81 -43.12 -36.45
CA LEU A 656 -48.80 -42.83 -35.40
C LEU A 656 -49.20 -43.36 -34.01
N THR A 657 -50.48 -43.63 -33.78
CA THR A 657 -51.00 -44.22 -32.54
C THR A 657 -50.78 -45.74 -32.44
N HIS A 658 -50.23 -46.37 -33.48
CA HIS A 658 -49.92 -47.79 -33.45
C HIS A 658 -48.71 -48.05 -32.53
N PRO A 659 -48.74 -49.10 -31.69
CA PRO A 659 -47.60 -49.47 -30.87
C PRO A 659 -46.42 -49.87 -31.79
N MET A 660 -45.27 -49.26 -31.52
CA MET A 660 -44.01 -49.53 -32.21
C MET A 660 -43.05 -50.25 -31.26
N GLN A 661 -42.34 -51.24 -31.78
CA GLN A 661 -41.19 -51.86 -31.15
C GLN A 661 -39.92 -51.19 -31.67
N GLU A 662 -39.11 -50.68 -30.76
CA GLU A 662 -37.81 -50.07 -31.04
C GLU A 662 -36.72 -51.15 -31.01
N TYR A 663 -35.82 -51.11 -31.99
CA TYR A 663 -34.56 -51.85 -31.98
C TYR A 663 -33.39 -50.89 -32.16
N CYS A 664 -32.42 -50.99 -31.25
CA CYS A 664 -31.20 -50.19 -31.22
C CYS A 664 -29.93 -51.03 -31.46
N THR A 665 -30.06 -52.35 -31.59
CA THR A 665 -28.97 -53.29 -31.89
C THR A 665 -29.35 -54.13 -33.09
N THR A 666 -28.37 -54.70 -33.79
CA THR A 666 -28.60 -55.51 -35.00
C THR A 666 -29.51 -56.69 -34.69
N THR A 667 -30.71 -56.69 -35.29
CA THR A 667 -31.73 -57.72 -35.07
C THR A 667 -31.31 -59.05 -35.69
N THR A 668 -31.43 -60.14 -34.94
CA THR A 668 -31.22 -61.51 -35.44
C THR A 668 -32.54 -62.11 -35.97
N SER A 669 -32.49 -63.05 -36.91
CA SER A 669 -33.67 -63.63 -37.57
C SER A 669 -34.69 -64.26 -36.61
N GLY A 670 -34.26 -64.71 -35.42
CA GLY A 670 -35.14 -65.26 -34.37
C GLY A 670 -36.00 -64.20 -33.64
N GLU A 671 -35.57 -62.94 -33.59
CA GLU A 671 -36.33 -61.85 -32.96
C GLU A 671 -37.50 -61.41 -33.85
N ASP A 672 -37.29 -61.38 -35.17
CA ASP A 672 -38.33 -61.09 -36.16
C ASP A 672 -39.49 -62.11 -36.12
N VAL A 673 -39.22 -63.38 -35.81
CA VAL A 673 -40.23 -64.45 -35.64
C VAL A 673 -41.01 -64.30 -34.31
N ARG A 674 -40.32 -63.90 -33.23
CA ARG A 674 -40.93 -63.64 -31.92
C ARG A 674 -41.91 -62.47 -31.99
N ASP A 675 -41.55 -61.42 -32.71
CA ASP A 675 -42.40 -60.24 -32.88
C ASP A 675 -43.53 -60.48 -33.88
N PHE A 676 -43.34 -61.35 -34.87
CA PHE A 676 -44.43 -61.92 -35.66
C PHE A 676 -45.51 -62.55 -34.78
N SER A 677 -45.08 -63.39 -33.83
CA SER A 677 -45.99 -64.04 -32.87
C SER A 677 -46.70 -63.04 -31.95
N LYS A 678 -46.04 -61.92 -31.60
CA LYS A 678 -46.65 -60.82 -30.82
C LYS A 678 -47.67 -60.02 -31.64
N VAL A 679 -47.43 -59.76 -32.93
CA VAL A 679 -48.38 -59.07 -33.83
C VAL A 679 -49.68 -59.86 -33.95
N PHE A 680 -49.58 -61.19 -34.13
CA PHE A 680 -50.74 -62.07 -34.13
C PHE A 680 -51.47 -62.05 -32.77
N LYS A 681 -50.75 -62.21 -31.65
CA LYS A 681 -51.35 -62.13 -30.30
C LYS A 681 -52.00 -60.76 -30.01
N ASN A 682 -51.45 -59.67 -30.54
CA ASN A 682 -51.96 -58.30 -30.32
C ASN A 682 -53.20 -57.97 -31.15
N LYS A 683 -53.38 -58.60 -32.33
CA LYS A 683 -54.62 -58.45 -33.12
C LYS A 683 -55.86 -59.01 -32.42
N PHE A 684 -55.70 -59.97 -31.50
CA PHE A 684 -56.79 -60.59 -30.75
C PHE A 684 -57.00 -60.05 -29.32
N LYS A 685 -56.22 -59.04 -28.88
CA LYS A 685 -56.30 -58.49 -27.51
C LYS A 685 -57.23 -57.27 -27.43
N SER A 686 -58.10 -57.24 -26.41
CA SER A 686 -59.13 -56.20 -26.23
C SER A 686 -58.58 -54.83 -25.76
N LYS A 687 -59.36 -53.76 -25.93
CA LYS A 687 -59.03 -52.39 -25.44
C LYS A 687 -58.69 -52.35 -23.93
N ARG A 688 -59.22 -53.27 -23.12
CA ARG A 688 -58.93 -53.37 -21.66
C ARG A 688 -57.53 -53.92 -21.37
N HIS A 689 -57.00 -54.83 -22.19
CA HIS A 689 -55.66 -55.39 -22.02
C HIS A 689 -54.56 -54.32 -22.19
N PHE A 690 -54.73 -53.41 -23.16
CA PHE A 690 -53.81 -52.30 -23.39
C PHE A 690 -53.95 -51.14 -22.36
N LYS A 691 -54.94 -51.19 -21.46
CA LYS A 691 -55.05 -50.29 -20.30
C LYS A 691 -54.31 -50.83 -19.06
N LYS A 692 -54.18 -52.15 -18.92
CA LYS A 692 -53.48 -52.81 -17.79
C LYS A 692 -51.95 -52.88 -17.95
N HIS A 693 -51.44 -52.78 -19.18
CA HIS A 693 -50.01 -52.69 -19.47
C HIS A 693 -49.72 -51.26 -19.95
N PRO A 694 -49.11 -50.39 -19.12
CA PRO A 694 -48.81 -49.02 -19.50
C PRO A 694 -47.97 -48.99 -20.77
N ARG A 695 -48.38 -48.18 -21.73
CA ARG A 695 -47.58 -47.91 -22.93
C ARG A 695 -46.31 -47.18 -22.49
N ARG A 696 -45.15 -47.51 -23.08
CA ARG A 696 -43.98 -46.61 -22.99
C ARG A 696 -44.42 -45.26 -23.55
N GLY A 697 -44.53 -44.29 -22.64
CA GLY A 697 -45.16 -42.99 -22.89
C GLY A 697 -44.26 -42.06 -23.66
N TYR A 698 -43.95 -42.38 -24.92
CA TYR A 698 -43.47 -41.36 -25.88
C TYR A 698 -44.68 -40.66 -26.50
N LEU A 699 -45.68 -40.33 -25.68
CA LEU A 699 -46.82 -39.53 -26.12
C LEU A 699 -46.28 -38.16 -26.56
N PRO A 700 -46.70 -37.65 -27.73
CA PRO A 700 -46.64 -36.22 -27.97
C PRO A 700 -47.32 -35.56 -26.77
N VAL A 701 -46.71 -34.55 -26.16
CA VAL A 701 -47.43 -33.69 -25.25
C VAL A 701 -48.57 -33.11 -26.08
N ASP A 702 -49.81 -33.56 -25.83
CA ASP A 702 -50.98 -32.98 -26.46
C ASP A 702 -51.03 -31.53 -26.00
N SER A 703 -50.82 -30.60 -26.94
CA SER A 703 -50.91 -29.16 -26.77
C SER A 703 -52.33 -28.66 -26.49
N HIS A 704 -53.19 -29.49 -25.88
CA HIS A 704 -54.60 -29.18 -25.61
C HIS A 704 -54.82 -28.54 -24.23
N LEU A 705 -53.81 -27.87 -23.69
CA LEU A 705 -53.95 -26.79 -22.69
C LEU A 705 -53.01 -25.61 -23.03
N GLU A 706 -52.76 -25.36 -24.31
CA GLU A 706 -52.55 -23.97 -24.72
C GLU A 706 -53.93 -23.32 -24.72
N GLY A 707 -54.21 -22.54 -23.67
CA GLY A 707 -55.23 -21.51 -23.75
C GLY A 707 -54.94 -20.58 -24.93
N ASP A 708 -56.00 -19.97 -25.46
CA ASP A 708 -56.03 -19.17 -26.68
C ASP A 708 -54.74 -18.42 -27.03
N SER A 709 -54.43 -18.43 -28.32
CA SER A 709 -53.39 -17.63 -28.94
C SER A 709 -53.57 -16.14 -28.64
N LEU A 710 -52.90 -15.66 -27.60
CA LEU A 710 -52.49 -14.26 -27.55
C LEU A 710 -51.20 -14.18 -28.36
N GLU A 711 -51.32 -13.60 -29.56
CA GLU A 711 -50.19 -13.14 -30.35
C GLU A 711 -49.20 -12.41 -29.43
N SER A 712 -48.07 -13.06 -29.17
CA SER A 712 -46.92 -12.43 -28.52
C SER A 712 -46.08 -11.83 -29.65
N PRO A 713 -45.80 -10.51 -29.66
CA PRO A 713 -45.08 -9.88 -30.75
C PRO A 713 -43.68 -10.46 -30.90
N ASN A 714 -43.15 -10.42 -32.12
CA ASN A 714 -41.79 -10.84 -32.50
C ASN A 714 -40.73 -10.53 -31.42
N PRO A 715 -39.74 -11.42 -31.21
CA PRO A 715 -38.64 -11.14 -30.31
C PRO A 715 -37.77 -10.02 -30.91
N SER A 716 -37.86 -8.83 -30.33
CA SER A 716 -36.80 -7.82 -30.41
C SER A 716 -36.11 -7.74 -29.04
N PRO A 717 -34.81 -7.43 -29.02
CA PRO A 717 -33.94 -7.72 -27.89
C PRO A 717 -34.11 -6.67 -26.79
N GLN A 718 -34.27 -7.11 -25.52
CA GLN A 718 -33.74 -6.50 -24.28
C GLN A 718 -34.52 -6.94 -23.00
N HIS A 719 -33.75 -7.48 -22.04
CA HIS A 719 -33.86 -7.36 -20.57
C HIS A 719 -34.95 -8.06 -19.69
N SER A 720 -34.52 -9.13 -19.00
CA SER A 720 -34.14 -9.14 -17.56
C SER A 720 -35.14 -8.74 -16.43
N ILE A 721 -36.31 -9.37 -16.30
CA ILE A 721 -37.11 -9.23 -15.06
C ILE A 721 -37.53 -10.58 -14.44
N SER A 722 -37.80 -11.63 -15.25
CA SER A 722 -38.13 -12.96 -14.71
C SER A 722 -36.90 -13.76 -14.23
N GLN A 723 -35.70 -13.45 -14.73
CA GLN A 723 -34.44 -14.03 -14.26
C GLN A 723 -34.11 -13.59 -12.83
N ASP A 724 -34.43 -12.33 -12.50
CA ASP A 724 -33.97 -11.65 -11.28
C ASP A 724 -34.55 -12.25 -9.98
N MET A 725 -35.79 -12.77 -10.01
CA MET A 725 -36.40 -13.42 -8.83
C MET A 725 -35.78 -14.78 -8.49
N HIS A 726 -35.33 -15.54 -9.50
CA HIS A 726 -34.69 -16.84 -9.29
C HIS A 726 -33.20 -16.71 -9.00
N THR A 727 -32.50 -15.75 -9.63
CA THR A 727 -31.13 -15.36 -9.28
C THR A 727 -31.04 -14.86 -7.83
N ARG A 728 -32.07 -14.15 -7.34
CA ARG A 728 -32.17 -13.75 -5.93
C ARG A 728 -32.37 -14.92 -4.96
N LEU A 729 -33.15 -15.93 -5.33
CA LEU A 729 -33.31 -17.16 -4.53
C LEU A 729 -32.00 -17.96 -4.46
N GLU A 730 -31.23 -17.99 -5.54
CA GLU A 730 -29.92 -18.66 -5.61
C GLU A 730 -28.83 -17.91 -4.82
N MET A 731 -28.84 -16.57 -4.84
CA MET A 731 -28.01 -15.73 -3.96
C MET A 731 -28.37 -15.90 -2.48
N MET A 732 -29.66 -16.01 -2.15
CA MET A 732 -30.10 -16.28 -0.77
C MET A 732 -29.63 -17.67 -0.31
N SER A 733 -29.77 -18.69 -1.17
CA SER A 733 -29.33 -20.05 -0.88
C SER A 733 -27.82 -20.17 -0.70
N SER A 734 -27.04 -19.43 -1.51
CA SER A 734 -25.58 -19.41 -1.41
C SER A 734 -25.09 -18.67 -0.16
N ARG A 735 -25.75 -17.56 0.21
CA ARG A 735 -25.48 -16.84 1.47
C ARG A 735 -25.83 -17.64 2.72
N ILE A 736 -26.89 -18.43 2.69
CA ILE A 736 -27.26 -19.33 3.81
C ILE A 736 -26.17 -20.39 4.00
N ALA A 737 -25.67 -20.98 2.92
CA ALA A 737 -24.57 -21.95 2.98
C ALA A 737 -23.24 -21.33 3.50
N GLU A 738 -22.93 -20.07 3.16
CA GLU A 738 -21.77 -19.35 3.72
C GLU A 738 -21.92 -19.04 5.23
N VAL A 739 -23.13 -18.75 5.69
CA VAL A 739 -23.42 -18.49 7.11
C VAL A 739 -23.35 -19.77 7.95
N GLU A 740 -23.79 -20.90 7.40
CA GLU A 740 -23.68 -22.22 8.05
C GLU A 740 -22.21 -22.67 8.22
N GLN A 741 -21.31 -22.30 7.29
CA GLN A 741 -19.87 -22.56 7.44
C GLN A 741 -19.20 -21.74 8.56
N ARG A 742 -19.68 -20.52 8.85
CA ARG A 742 -19.13 -19.67 9.92
C ARG A 742 -19.53 -20.13 11.32
N GLN A 743 -20.55 -20.96 11.45
CA GLN A 743 -21.02 -21.51 12.74
C GLN A 743 -20.34 -22.84 13.12
N GLY A 744 -19.47 -23.38 12.26
CA GLY A 744 -18.84 -24.69 12.43
C GLY A 744 -17.60 -24.74 13.33
N THR A 745 -17.13 -23.62 13.91
CA THR A 745 -15.94 -23.62 14.78
C THR A 745 -16.15 -22.76 16.03
N ALA A 746 -15.92 -23.39 17.19
CA ALA A 746 -15.84 -22.85 18.55
C ALA A 746 -17.15 -22.69 19.33
N SER A 747 -17.36 -23.67 20.20
CA SER A 747 -18.09 -23.56 21.46
C SER A 747 -17.39 -22.60 22.42
N ASP A 748 -18.04 -21.50 22.78
CA ASP A 748 -18.05 -20.88 24.10
C ASP A 748 -18.56 -19.44 23.95
N ILE A 749 -19.79 -19.16 24.40
CA ILE A 749 -20.18 -17.85 24.93
C ILE A 749 -21.35 -18.07 25.91
N LYS A 750 -21.16 -17.53 27.11
CA LYS A 750 -22.10 -17.53 28.22
C LYS A 750 -23.34 -16.70 27.89
N LYS A 751 -24.45 -17.09 28.53
CA LYS A 751 -25.74 -16.41 28.63
C LYS A 751 -25.59 -14.91 28.88
N GLU A 752 -26.12 -14.10 27.98
CA GLU A 752 -27.08 -13.01 28.24
C GLU A 752 -27.69 -12.56 26.90
N ASP A 753 -28.99 -12.23 26.93
CA ASP A 753 -29.83 -11.66 25.85
C ASP A 753 -30.39 -12.56 24.74
N ILE A 754 -31.45 -13.29 25.13
CA ILE A 754 -32.54 -13.74 24.27
C ILE A 754 -33.55 -12.60 24.11
N LEU A 755 -33.52 -11.86 23.00
CA LEU A 755 -34.63 -10.98 22.57
C LEU A 755 -34.69 -10.88 21.03
N VAL A 756 -35.23 -11.91 20.36
CA VAL A 756 -35.69 -11.80 18.95
C VAL A 756 -37.03 -12.52 18.80
N VAL A 757 -38.05 -12.00 19.48
CA VAL A 757 -39.48 -12.18 19.13
C VAL A 757 -40.21 -10.89 19.49
N GLU A 758 -39.93 -9.81 18.77
CA GLU A 758 -40.86 -8.68 18.57
C GLU A 758 -40.20 -7.63 17.67
N THR A 759 -40.56 -7.63 16.39
CA THR A 759 -40.52 -6.45 15.50
C THR A 759 -41.25 -6.77 14.19
N ALA A 760 -42.41 -7.43 14.31
CA ALA A 760 -43.45 -7.36 13.29
C ALA A 760 -44.38 -6.18 13.62
N LYS A 761 -43.84 -4.96 13.61
CA LYS A 761 -44.57 -3.67 13.73
C LYS A 761 -43.58 -2.53 13.50
N THR A 762 -43.36 -2.17 12.24
CA THR A 762 -42.91 -0.84 11.74
C THR A 762 -42.86 -0.92 10.22
N ASN A 763 -44.03 -0.89 9.60
CA ASN A 763 -44.21 -0.90 8.15
C ASN A 763 -44.79 0.43 7.68
N THR A 764 -44.08 1.53 7.95
CA THR A 764 -44.52 2.90 7.60
C THR A 764 -43.45 3.75 6.91
N ALA A 765 -42.40 3.15 6.34
CA ALA A 765 -41.34 3.88 5.63
C ALA A 765 -41.10 3.39 4.19
N ARG A 766 -42.09 2.72 3.56
CA ARG A 766 -41.95 2.15 2.20
C ARG A 766 -42.95 2.70 1.17
N THR A 767 -43.72 3.72 1.52
CA THR A 767 -44.74 4.33 0.65
C THR A 767 -44.27 5.59 -0.08
N ASP A 768 -43.14 6.22 0.30
CA ASP A 768 -42.68 7.46 -0.32
C ASP A 768 -41.89 7.26 -1.62
N GLU A 769 -41.18 6.15 -1.79
CA GLU A 769 -40.43 5.89 -3.02
C GLU A 769 -41.35 5.54 -4.21
N HIS A 770 -42.43 4.79 -3.97
CA HIS A 770 -43.43 4.49 -4.99
C HIS A 770 -44.30 5.71 -5.36
N SER A 771 -44.46 6.67 -4.45
CA SER A 771 -45.13 7.96 -4.71
C SER A 771 -44.26 8.89 -5.57
N LEU A 772 -42.93 8.89 -5.34
CA LEU A 772 -41.96 9.67 -6.11
C LEU A 772 -41.78 9.12 -7.54
N ILE A 773 -41.74 7.80 -7.71
CA ILE A 773 -41.65 7.16 -9.03
C ILE A 773 -42.94 7.39 -9.84
N SER A 774 -44.10 7.39 -9.18
CA SER A 774 -45.40 7.72 -9.83
C SER A 774 -45.48 9.20 -10.23
N LYS A 775 -44.94 10.12 -9.41
CA LYS A 775 -44.80 11.54 -9.77
C LYS A 775 -43.84 11.74 -10.94
N TYR A 776 -42.70 11.05 -10.97
CA TYR A 776 -41.72 11.15 -12.07
C TYR A 776 -42.26 10.59 -13.40
N SER A 777 -43.02 9.48 -13.34
CA SER A 777 -43.67 8.86 -14.50
C SER A 777 -44.79 9.72 -15.10
N ASN A 778 -45.49 10.50 -14.27
CA ASN A 778 -46.51 11.45 -14.74
C ASN A 778 -45.92 12.70 -15.40
N THR A 779 -44.73 13.16 -14.97
CA THR A 779 -44.05 14.32 -15.58
C THR A 779 -43.52 14.00 -16.98
N LEU A 780 -43.17 12.74 -17.26
CA LEU A 780 -42.69 12.27 -18.57
C LEU A 780 -43.78 12.12 -19.64
N LYS A 781 -45.06 12.33 -19.31
CA LYS A 781 -46.21 12.20 -20.23
C LYS A 781 -46.69 13.52 -20.84
N ASN A 782 -46.11 14.67 -20.50
CA ASN A 782 -46.49 15.98 -21.06
C ASN A 782 -45.40 16.53 -22.00
N PRO A 783 -45.63 16.58 -23.32
CA PRO A 783 -44.61 16.97 -24.30
C PRO A 783 -44.61 18.49 -24.57
N SER A 784 -44.54 19.35 -23.54
CA SER A 784 -44.57 20.81 -23.75
C SER A 784 -43.55 21.65 -22.99
N VAL A 785 -42.49 21.05 -22.41
CA VAL A 785 -41.43 21.83 -21.76
C VAL A 785 -40.05 21.23 -22.03
N TRP A 786 -39.57 21.39 -23.26
CA TRP A 786 -38.16 21.17 -23.61
C TRP A 786 -37.70 22.31 -24.51
N ASP A 787 -37.26 23.41 -23.89
CA ASP A 787 -36.54 24.47 -24.60
C ASP A 787 -35.06 24.40 -24.14
N GLU A 788 -34.24 23.72 -24.95
CA GLU A 788 -32.83 23.38 -24.67
C GLU A 788 -31.95 24.61 -24.39
N HIS A 789 -32.39 25.81 -24.79
CA HIS A 789 -31.66 27.06 -24.57
C HIS A 789 -31.63 27.54 -23.11
N SER A 790 -32.56 27.08 -22.26
CA SER A 790 -32.64 27.48 -20.84
C SER A 790 -31.66 26.71 -19.95
N LEU A 791 -31.43 25.43 -20.24
CA LEU A 791 -30.56 24.54 -19.46
C LEU A 791 -29.08 24.84 -19.68
N ILE A 792 -28.67 25.15 -20.92
CA ILE A 792 -27.27 25.48 -21.24
C ILE A 792 -26.83 26.78 -20.57
N LYS A 793 -27.72 27.78 -20.48
CA LYS A 793 -27.43 29.07 -19.83
C LYS A 793 -27.31 28.97 -18.31
N LYS A 794 -27.98 27.97 -17.70
CA LYS A 794 -27.93 27.72 -16.25
C LYS A 794 -26.66 26.95 -15.86
N TYR A 795 -26.23 25.99 -16.68
CA TYR A 795 -24.98 25.27 -16.47
C TYR A 795 -23.74 26.13 -16.73
N SER A 796 -23.77 27.02 -17.72
CA SER A 796 -22.65 27.93 -17.98
C SER A 796 -22.42 28.93 -16.84
N SER A 797 -23.49 29.43 -16.20
CA SER A 797 -23.37 30.36 -15.07
C SER A 797 -22.82 29.71 -13.80
N SER A 798 -23.11 28.43 -13.56
CA SER A 798 -22.60 27.70 -12.40
C SER A 798 -21.13 27.29 -12.54
N LEU A 799 -20.66 27.04 -13.77
CA LEU A 799 -19.25 26.73 -14.06
C LEU A 799 -18.33 27.95 -13.95
N VAL A 800 -18.82 29.16 -14.25
CA VAL A 800 -18.05 30.40 -14.06
C VAL A 800 -17.90 30.72 -12.58
N LYS A 801 -18.95 30.50 -11.77
CA LYS A 801 -18.91 30.72 -10.32
C LYS A 801 -17.95 29.78 -9.58
N PHE A 802 -17.88 28.52 -10.01
CA PHE A 802 -16.94 27.55 -9.43
C PHE A 802 -15.47 27.90 -9.70
N ARG A 803 -15.17 28.48 -10.86
CA ARG A 803 -13.80 28.93 -11.20
C ARG A 803 -13.41 30.21 -10.45
N GLU A 804 -14.33 31.13 -10.20
CA GLU A 804 -14.03 32.33 -9.40
C GLU A 804 -13.78 31.97 -7.92
N ASP A 805 -14.50 31.00 -7.37
CA ASP A 805 -14.34 30.53 -5.99
C ASP A 805 -13.01 29.75 -5.79
N GLU A 806 -12.56 28.96 -6.77
CA GLU A 806 -11.23 28.30 -6.73
C GLU A 806 -10.07 29.28 -6.80
N HIS A 807 -10.18 30.32 -7.65
CA HIS A 807 -9.13 31.34 -7.77
C HIS A 807 -9.04 32.25 -6.53
N GLN A 808 -10.15 32.48 -5.81
CA GLN A 808 -10.14 33.17 -4.51
C GLN A 808 -9.54 32.32 -3.38
N LEU A 809 -9.75 31.01 -3.40
CA LEU A 809 -9.16 30.10 -2.40
C LEU A 809 -7.65 29.94 -2.56
N ILE A 810 -7.16 29.91 -3.81
CA ILE A 810 -5.73 29.82 -4.13
C ILE A 810 -5.00 31.13 -3.78
N ALA A 811 -5.65 32.29 -3.95
CA ALA A 811 -5.09 33.60 -3.57
C ALA A 811 -5.10 33.87 -2.05
N GLN A 812 -5.75 33.03 -1.23
CA GLN A 812 -5.65 33.07 0.23
C GLN A 812 -4.56 32.16 0.79
N TYR A 813 -4.00 31.25 -0.03
CA TYR A 813 -2.97 30.29 0.37
C TYR A 813 -1.59 30.55 -0.25
N CYS A 814 -1.49 31.49 -1.21
CA CYS A 814 -0.24 32.11 -1.67
C CYS A 814 -0.14 33.52 -1.08
#